data_AF-A0A6N8TBB7-F1
#
_entry.id   AF-A0A6N8TBB7-F1
#
_cell.length_a   1.000
_cell.length_b   1.000
_cell.length_c   1.000
_cell.angle_alpha   90.00
_cell.angle_beta   90.00
_cell.angle_gamma   90.00
#
_symmetry.space_group_name_H-M   'P 1'
#
loop_
_entity.id
_entity.type
_entity.pdbx_description
1 polymer ?
#
loop_
_entity_poly.entity_id
_entity_poly.type
_entity_poly.pdbx_seq_one_letter_code
_entity_poly.pdbx_strand_id
1 'polypeptide(L)'
;MTSGYDDIPFFDEDPQLGGKPAAPARPAGGGIAARAMAARDAQRAPDYLSGLNPEQREAVETLDGPVLVLAGAGTGKTRVLTTRIAHILATGRAFPSQLLAVTFTNKAAREMKERIGLLVGGAVEGMPWLGTFHSIGVKLLRRHAELVGLKSDFSILDTDDVVRLIKQILQAEGIDDKRWPAKQFAGMIDTWKNKGLDPAQIPEGDARAFANGKGRELYTAYQTRLKTLNACDFGDLLLHPIRIFRAHADVLAEYHQKFRYILVDEYQDTNTAQYMWLRLLAQRPKGTPQNVCCVGDDDQSIYGWRGAEVDNILRFEKDFPGAKVIKLERNYRSTAHILGAAGHLIAHNEDRLGKTLFTDRHDPDDDKVVVHAAWDSEEEARAVGEEIEQLQRKQHKLNDMAILVRASFQMREFEDRFVTLGLNYRVIGGPRFYERLEIRDALAYFRLVSQPADDLAFERIVNTPKRGLGDTTIRNLHDYARARDIPMLAAAADIVETDELKPKARKALFDVVTDFRRWQTLMETMPHTELAEQILDESGYTAMWQADKSAEAPGRLENLKELIRSMEAFESLRGFLEHVSLVMDAEQNENLDAVSIMTLHSAKGLEFETVFLPGWEEGLFPHQRSLDEGGRSGLEEERRLAYVGITRAKRRCHIWFVSNRRIHGLWQSTLPSRFLDELPESHVEVAEVEQSYGGYGRGGYGQSRFDKQEPFQNAYSTPGWRRAQANRTEATRDNWGSRSGHAVERIGYGESGPRARTIEGELIAKSTTSEPSKFSVGDRVFHLKFGNGNVAAVEGNKLTIDFDRAGQKRVLDGFVERV
;
A
#
# COMPACT_ATOMS: atom_id res chain seq x y z
N MET A 1 57.97 62.08 -36.96
CA MET A 1 58.40 60.94 -36.12
C MET A 1 57.18 60.06 -35.90
N THR A 2 57.31 58.80 -36.33
CA THR A 2 56.58 57.59 -35.93
C THR A 2 55.04 57.54 -36.03
N SER A 3 54.60 57.03 -37.18
CA SER A 3 53.71 55.85 -37.40
C SER A 3 52.29 55.82 -36.82
N GLY A 4 51.32 55.76 -37.73
CA GLY A 4 49.93 55.34 -37.52
C GLY A 4 49.14 55.34 -38.84
N TYR A 5 49.32 54.27 -39.61
CA TYR A 5 48.66 53.83 -40.87
C TYR A 5 47.10 53.81 -40.79
N ASP A 6 46.29 53.78 -41.85
CA ASP A 6 46.46 53.60 -43.30
C ASP A 6 45.16 54.04 -44.01
N ASP A 7 45.26 54.76 -45.14
CA ASP A 7 44.16 55.14 -46.03
C ASP A 7 44.40 54.51 -47.42
N ILE A 8 43.33 53.91 -47.96
CA ILE A 8 43.15 53.31 -49.31
C ILE A 8 43.16 54.46 -50.35
N PRO A 9 43.46 54.35 -51.69
CA PRO A 9 43.24 53.23 -52.63
C PRO A 9 44.27 53.07 -53.80
N PHE A 10 44.09 52.09 -54.69
CA PHE A 10 44.09 52.22 -56.18
C PHE A 10 44.14 50.86 -56.92
N PHE A 11 43.61 50.89 -58.15
CA PHE A 11 43.32 49.82 -59.11
C PHE A 11 44.54 49.32 -59.94
N ASP A 12 44.31 48.17 -60.59
CA ASP A 12 44.82 47.66 -61.90
C ASP A 12 45.90 46.55 -61.97
N GLU A 13 45.42 45.39 -62.48
CA GLU A 13 45.91 44.48 -63.56
C GLU A 13 47.40 44.02 -63.55
N ASP A 14 47.82 42.76 -63.76
CA ASP A 14 47.36 41.56 -64.52
C ASP A 14 48.36 40.39 -64.15
N PRO A 15 48.43 39.15 -64.73
CA PRO A 15 47.46 38.28 -65.41
C PRO A 15 47.47 36.78 -64.93
N GLN A 16 46.35 36.10 -65.23
CA GLN A 16 46.13 34.67 -65.59
C GLN A 16 47.09 33.53 -65.14
N LEU A 17 46.48 32.42 -64.65
CA LEU A 17 46.71 31.06 -65.16
C LEU A 17 45.52 30.12 -64.81
N GLY A 18 45.12 29.29 -65.78
CA GLY A 18 43.79 28.69 -65.90
C GLY A 18 43.42 27.53 -64.95
N GLY A 19 42.11 27.37 -64.76
CA GLY A 19 41.46 26.20 -64.16
C GLY A 19 40.10 25.93 -64.83
N LYS A 20 39.88 24.69 -65.28
CA LYS A 20 38.75 24.20 -66.09
C LYS A 20 37.34 24.56 -65.55
N PRO A 21 36.31 24.74 -66.41
CA PRO A 21 34.93 24.88 -65.95
C PRO A 21 34.42 23.55 -65.34
N ALA A 22 33.98 23.62 -64.08
CA ALA A 22 33.29 22.54 -63.41
C ALA A 22 31.88 22.34 -64.01
N ALA A 23 31.48 21.08 -64.16
CA ALA A 23 30.15 20.69 -64.65
C ALA A 23 29.02 21.26 -63.80
N PRO A 24 27.84 21.58 -64.38
CA PRO A 24 26.71 22.08 -63.62
C PRO A 24 26.24 21.05 -62.58
N ALA A 25 26.11 21.50 -61.34
CA ALA A 25 25.62 20.70 -60.22
C ALA A 25 24.24 20.11 -60.55
N ARG A 26 24.11 18.79 -60.39
CA ARG A 26 22.81 18.10 -60.49
C ARG A 26 21.83 18.70 -59.48
N PRO A 27 20.56 18.92 -59.85
CA PRO A 27 19.57 19.46 -58.92
C PRO A 27 19.33 18.45 -57.79
N ALA A 28 19.48 18.92 -56.55
CA ALA A 28 19.13 18.16 -55.36
C ALA A 28 17.64 17.76 -55.42
N GLY A 29 17.37 16.47 -55.21
CA GLY A 29 16.03 15.90 -55.23
C GLY A 29 15.16 16.48 -54.12
N GLY A 30 14.22 17.35 -54.50
CA GLY A 30 13.24 17.97 -53.62
C GLY A 30 12.64 19.21 -54.28
N GLY A 31 11.35 19.14 -54.64
CA GLY A 31 10.63 20.27 -55.23
C GLY A 31 10.71 21.52 -54.34
N ILE A 32 10.65 22.71 -54.95
CA ILE A 32 10.74 24.00 -54.26
C ILE A 32 9.72 24.10 -53.12
N ALA A 33 8.53 23.50 -53.27
CA ALA A 33 7.51 23.41 -52.23
C ALA A 33 7.95 22.58 -51.00
N ALA A 34 8.65 21.45 -51.20
CA ALA A 34 9.16 20.63 -50.10
C ALA A 34 10.28 21.36 -49.33
N ARG A 35 11.12 22.13 -50.05
CA ARG A 35 12.15 22.98 -49.43
C ARG A 35 11.56 24.18 -48.70
N ALA A 36 10.50 24.79 -49.22
CA ALA A 36 9.79 25.88 -48.56
C ALA A 36 9.03 25.41 -47.30
N MET A 37 8.43 24.21 -47.32
CA MET A 37 7.81 23.58 -46.16
C MET A 37 8.85 23.24 -45.09
N ALA A 38 9.97 22.61 -45.48
CA ALA A 38 11.07 22.31 -44.55
C ALA A 38 11.72 23.58 -43.96
N ALA A 39 11.84 24.66 -44.73
CA ALA A 39 12.35 25.95 -44.23
C ALA A 39 11.37 26.66 -43.28
N ARG A 40 10.06 26.49 -43.48
CA ARG A 40 9.01 26.99 -42.58
C ARG A 40 9.02 26.27 -41.22
N ASP A 41 9.26 24.95 -41.24
CA ASP A 41 9.26 24.13 -40.04
C ASP A 41 10.61 24.18 -39.29
N ALA A 42 11.73 24.44 -39.98
CA ALA A 42 13.07 24.52 -39.37
C ALA A 42 13.33 25.80 -38.54
N GLN A 43 12.55 26.87 -38.73
CA GLN A 43 12.73 28.15 -38.02
C GLN A 43 11.93 28.28 -36.71
N ARG A 44 11.10 27.29 -36.35
CA ARG A 44 10.46 27.21 -35.04
C ARG A 44 11.06 26.02 -34.31
N ALA A 45 11.89 26.27 -33.29
CA ALA A 45 12.10 25.24 -32.28
C ALA A 45 10.71 24.74 -31.85
N PRO A 46 10.44 23.43 -31.87
CA PRO A 46 9.11 22.94 -31.55
C PRO A 46 8.72 23.37 -30.14
N ASP A 47 7.53 23.93 -29.98
CA ASP A 47 7.06 24.48 -28.69
C ASP A 47 7.13 23.43 -27.56
N TYR A 48 7.02 22.15 -27.89
CA TYR A 48 7.13 21.06 -26.90
C TYR A 48 8.51 20.92 -26.24
N LEU A 49 9.59 21.47 -26.80
CA LEU A 49 10.90 21.52 -26.13
C LEU A 49 11.03 22.72 -25.18
N SER A 50 10.10 23.67 -25.25
CA SER A 50 10.12 24.85 -24.39
C SER A 50 9.85 24.45 -22.93
N GLY A 51 10.59 25.05 -21.99
CA GLY A 51 10.45 24.80 -20.56
C GLY A 51 11.00 23.46 -20.06
N LEU A 52 11.79 22.73 -20.85
CA LEU A 52 12.65 21.64 -20.35
C LEU A 52 13.96 22.22 -19.80
N ASN A 53 14.47 21.64 -18.72
CA ASN A 53 15.83 21.94 -18.26
C ASN A 53 16.89 21.25 -19.15
N PRO A 54 18.19 21.57 -19.01
CA PRO A 54 19.24 20.98 -19.85
C PRO A 54 19.27 19.44 -19.83
N GLU A 55 19.10 18.83 -18.65
CA GLU A 55 19.19 17.37 -18.47
C GLU A 55 17.98 16.65 -19.07
N GLN A 56 16.78 17.21 -18.90
CA GLN A 56 15.54 16.75 -19.53
C GLN A 56 15.61 16.89 -21.06
N ARG A 57 16.16 18.01 -21.55
CA ARG A 57 16.35 18.23 -22.99
C ARG A 57 17.34 17.21 -23.56
N GLU A 58 18.45 16.97 -22.88
CA GLU A 58 19.42 15.94 -23.26
C GLU A 58 18.76 14.54 -23.31
N ALA A 59 17.91 14.21 -22.33
CA ALA A 59 17.14 12.97 -22.32
C ALA A 59 16.10 12.87 -23.44
N VAL A 60 15.58 13.99 -23.94
CA VAL A 60 14.65 14.01 -25.08
C VAL A 60 15.40 13.90 -26.42
N GLU A 61 16.54 14.57 -26.56
CA GLU A 61 17.28 14.69 -27.83
C GLU A 61 18.26 13.51 -28.08
N THR A 62 18.69 12.79 -27.03
CA THR A 62 19.56 11.60 -27.18
C THR A 62 18.78 10.40 -27.71
N LEU A 63 18.49 10.35 -29.02
CA LEU A 63 17.61 9.34 -29.60
C LEU A 63 18.29 7.99 -29.91
N ASP A 64 19.54 8.02 -30.34
CA ASP A 64 20.23 6.85 -30.88
C ASP A 64 20.97 6.08 -29.78
N GLY A 65 20.84 4.75 -29.79
CA GLY A 65 21.45 3.86 -28.80
C GLY A 65 20.63 3.68 -27.50
N PRO A 66 21.13 2.85 -26.57
CA PRO A 66 20.46 2.59 -25.31
C PRO A 66 20.60 3.79 -24.37
N VAL A 67 19.50 4.20 -23.75
CA VAL A 67 19.44 5.34 -22.83
C VAL A 67 18.75 4.91 -21.53
N LEU A 68 19.39 5.18 -20.40
CA LEU A 68 18.76 5.10 -19.08
C LEU A 68 18.57 6.52 -18.55
N VAL A 69 17.32 6.92 -18.36
CA VAL A 69 16.98 8.17 -17.68
C VAL A 69 16.71 7.84 -16.22
N LEU A 70 17.72 8.08 -15.39
CA LEU A 70 17.64 7.86 -13.95
C LEU A 70 17.06 9.11 -13.29
N ALA A 71 15.81 9.04 -12.85
CA ALA A 71 15.06 10.23 -12.53
C ALA A 71 14.34 10.10 -11.20
N GLY A 72 14.74 10.92 -10.23
CA GLY A 72 14.16 10.85 -8.89
C GLY A 72 12.68 11.29 -8.83
N ALA A 73 12.06 11.20 -7.66
CA ALA A 73 10.71 11.72 -7.45
C ALA A 73 10.60 13.20 -7.85
N GLY A 74 9.50 13.60 -8.51
CA GLY A 74 9.22 15.00 -8.85
C GLY A 74 10.13 15.66 -9.90
N THR A 75 10.94 14.90 -10.63
CA THR A 75 11.93 15.41 -11.61
C THR A 75 11.39 15.53 -13.05
N GLY A 76 10.13 15.13 -13.28
CA GLY A 76 9.49 15.21 -14.60
C GLY A 76 9.67 13.99 -15.50
N LYS A 77 9.87 12.79 -14.94
CA LYS A 77 9.94 11.48 -15.67
C LYS A 77 8.96 11.36 -16.82
N THR A 78 7.67 11.44 -16.51
CA THR A 78 6.59 11.29 -17.50
C THR A 78 6.61 12.39 -18.55
N ARG A 79 7.00 13.62 -18.17
CA ARG A 79 7.17 14.75 -19.12
C ARG A 79 8.30 14.45 -20.10
N VAL A 80 9.44 13.94 -19.64
CA VAL A 80 10.56 13.58 -20.51
C VAL A 80 10.16 12.48 -21.48
N LEU A 81 9.52 11.40 -21.02
CA LEU A 81 9.12 10.29 -21.88
C LEU A 81 8.10 10.70 -22.95
N THR A 82 7.06 11.44 -22.56
CA THR A 82 6.02 11.92 -23.49
C THR A 82 6.58 12.93 -24.50
N THR A 83 7.45 13.85 -24.06
CA THR A 83 8.11 14.81 -24.94
C THR A 83 9.11 14.14 -25.88
N ARG A 84 9.80 13.09 -25.43
CA ARG A 84 10.68 12.27 -26.27
C ARG A 84 9.92 11.58 -27.39
N ILE A 85 8.75 11.00 -27.11
CA ILE A 85 7.88 10.42 -28.15
C ILE A 85 7.46 11.51 -29.14
N ALA A 86 6.99 12.66 -28.64
CA ALA A 86 6.62 13.78 -29.51
C ALA A 86 7.79 14.23 -30.39
N HIS A 87 9.00 14.31 -29.83
CA HIS A 87 10.22 14.67 -30.55
C HIS A 87 10.59 13.65 -31.64
N ILE A 88 10.49 12.35 -31.37
CA ILE A 88 10.75 11.29 -32.37
C ILE A 88 9.77 11.40 -33.55
N LEU A 89 8.49 11.64 -33.27
CA LEU A 89 7.46 11.77 -34.29
C LEU A 89 7.63 13.05 -35.12
N ALA A 90 7.82 14.19 -34.46
CA ALA A 90 7.94 15.49 -35.12
C ALA A 90 9.22 15.61 -35.96
N THR A 91 10.31 14.95 -35.57
CA THR A 91 11.56 14.89 -36.34
C THR A 91 11.54 13.84 -37.47
N GLY A 92 10.42 13.11 -37.65
CA GLY A 92 10.28 12.09 -38.69
C GLY A 92 11.19 10.88 -38.50
N ARG A 93 11.71 10.65 -37.28
CA ARG A 93 12.62 9.54 -36.98
C ARG A 93 11.90 8.19 -36.94
N ALA A 94 10.61 8.15 -36.65
CA ALA A 94 9.79 6.94 -36.72
C ALA A 94 8.30 7.26 -36.96
N PHE A 95 7.58 6.30 -37.53
CA PHE A 95 6.11 6.35 -37.57
C PHE A 95 5.50 5.93 -36.23
N PRO A 96 4.27 6.39 -35.88
CA PRO A 96 3.56 5.98 -34.67
C PRO A 96 3.48 4.45 -34.44
N SER A 97 3.34 3.67 -35.53
CA SER A 97 3.32 2.20 -35.49
C SER A 97 4.67 1.54 -35.21
N GLN A 98 5.76 2.31 -35.28
CA GLN A 98 7.13 1.86 -35.04
C GLN A 98 7.64 2.22 -33.62
N LEU A 99 6.79 2.84 -32.80
CA LEU A 99 7.08 3.14 -31.40
C LEU A 99 6.44 2.09 -30.51
N LEU A 100 7.23 1.50 -29.61
CA LEU A 100 6.73 0.70 -28.49
C LEU A 100 6.89 1.51 -27.21
N ALA A 101 5.78 1.85 -26.54
CA ALA A 101 5.78 2.59 -25.28
C ALA A 101 5.07 1.74 -24.19
N VAL A 102 5.81 1.38 -23.15
CA VAL A 102 5.36 0.45 -22.11
C VAL A 102 5.43 1.10 -20.73
N THR A 103 4.41 0.88 -19.91
CA THR A 103 4.36 1.30 -18.51
C THR A 103 3.75 0.19 -17.63
N PHE A 104 3.79 0.36 -16.31
CA PHE A 104 3.32 -0.66 -15.38
C PHE A 104 1.78 -0.69 -15.22
N THR A 105 1.12 0.47 -15.22
CA THR A 105 -0.33 0.56 -14.91
C THR A 105 -1.17 1.05 -16.09
N ASN A 106 -2.43 0.61 -16.13
CA ASN A 106 -3.38 1.09 -17.14
C ASN A 106 -3.67 2.59 -17.00
N LYS A 107 -3.63 3.14 -15.78
CA LYS A 107 -3.80 4.58 -15.53
C LYS A 107 -2.66 5.37 -16.15
N ALA A 108 -1.40 4.97 -15.88
CA ALA A 108 -0.23 5.62 -16.47
C ALA A 108 -0.24 5.54 -18.01
N ALA A 109 -0.70 4.42 -18.58
CA ALA A 109 -0.81 4.27 -20.03
C ALA A 109 -1.84 5.25 -20.64
N ARG A 110 -3.00 5.43 -19.99
CA ARG A 110 -4.03 6.39 -20.43
C ARG A 110 -3.52 7.83 -20.32
N GLU A 111 -2.94 8.18 -19.17
CA GLU A 111 -2.39 9.51 -18.93
C GLU A 111 -1.26 9.84 -19.92
N MET A 112 -0.36 8.89 -20.18
CA MET A 112 0.69 9.03 -21.19
C MET A 112 0.09 9.25 -22.58
N LYS A 113 -0.94 8.49 -22.95
CA LYS A 113 -1.66 8.66 -24.23
C LYS A 113 -2.27 10.06 -24.36
N GLU A 114 -2.96 10.53 -23.32
CA GLU A 114 -3.56 11.87 -23.28
C GLU A 114 -2.50 12.97 -23.41
N ARG A 115 -1.41 12.88 -22.62
CA ARG A 115 -0.30 13.84 -22.67
C ARG A 115 0.36 13.89 -24.05
N ILE A 116 0.62 12.73 -24.67
CA ILE A 116 1.15 12.70 -26.04
C ILE A 116 0.12 13.32 -27.01
N GLY A 117 -1.18 13.06 -26.81
CA GLY A 117 -2.26 13.60 -27.63
C GLY A 117 -2.27 15.12 -27.68
N LEU A 118 -1.99 15.77 -26.54
CA LEU A 118 -1.84 17.22 -26.45
C LEU A 118 -0.62 17.75 -27.24
N LEU A 119 0.46 16.98 -27.32
CA LEU A 119 1.72 17.40 -27.97
C LEU A 119 1.75 17.16 -29.48
N VAL A 120 1.18 16.05 -29.97
CA VAL A 120 1.24 15.66 -31.39
C VAL A 120 -0.12 15.55 -32.08
N GLY A 121 -1.22 15.83 -31.37
CA GLY A 121 -2.58 15.75 -31.92
C GLY A 121 -3.01 14.32 -32.27
N GLY A 122 -3.76 14.17 -33.38
CA GLY A 122 -4.37 12.90 -33.80
C GLY A 122 -3.39 11.76 -34.15
N ALA A 123 -2.08 12.03 -34.25
CA ALA A 123 -1.07 11.00 -34.49
C ALA A 123 -1.03 9.91 -33.39
N VAL A 124 -1.54 10.22 -32.19
CA VAL A 124 -1.64 9.27 -31.07
C VAL A 124 -2.62 8.13 -31.32
N GLU A 125 -3.66 8.34 -32.12
CA GLU A 125 -4.58 7.26 -32.50
C GLU A 125 -3.85 6.19 -33.33
N GLY A 126 -2.78 6.57 -34.03
CA GLY A 126 -1.90 5.69 -34.79
C GLY A 126 -0.83 4.95 -33.97
N MET A 127 -0.84 5.03 -32.62
CA MET A 127 0.11 4.32 -31.74
C MET A 127 -0.50 3.04 -31.15
N PRO A 128 -0.57 1.92 -31.90
CA PRO A 128 -1.18 0.68 -31.42
C PRO A 128 -0.38 -0.01 -30.31
N TRP A 129 0.89 0.36 -30.12
CA TRP A 129 1.83 -0.27 -29.18
C TRP A 129 2.15 0.62 -27.98
N LEU A 130 1.16 1.37 -27.51
CA LEU A 130 1.18 2.08 -26.23
C LEU A 130 0.29 1.33 -25.24
N GLY A 131 0.85 0.91 -24.10
CA GLY A 131 0.08 0.20 -23.08
C GLY A 131 0.92 -0.37 -21.94
N THR A 132 0.34 -1.30 -21.19
CA THR A 132 1.05 -2.10 -20.19
C THR A 132 1.72 -3.32 -20.81
N PHE A 133 2.73 -3.90 -20.13
CA PHE A 133 3.37 -5.15 -20.55
C PHE A 133 2.35 -6.23 -20.91
N HIS A 134 1.34 -6.45 -20.06
CA HIS A 134 0.27 -7.42 -20.31
C HIS A 134 -0.59 -7.06 -21.52
N SER A 135 -0.99 -5.79 -21.69
CA SER A 135 -1.80 -5.38 -22.85
C SER A 135 -1.06 -5.55 -24.18
N ILE A 136 0.26 -5.29 -24.19
CA ILE A 136 1.12 -5.53 -25.36
C ILE A 136 1.33 -7.03 -25.56
N GLY A 137 1.57 -7.78 -24.48
CA GLY A 137 1.67 -9.24 -24.49
C GLY A 137 0.45 -9.92 -25.09
N VAL A 138 -0.76 -9.50 -24.71
CA VAL A 138 -2.01 -9.94 -25.34
C VAL A 138 -2.01 -9.64 -26.84
N LYS A 139 -1.72 -8.40 -27.25
CA LYS A 139 -1.72 -8.02 -28.68
C LYS A 139 -0.74 -8.87 -29.50
N LEU A 140 0.45 -9.15 -28.97
CA LEU A 140 1.43 -10.04 -29.59
C LEU A 140 0.89 -11.47 -29.66
N LEU A 141 0.40 -11.99 -28.55
CA LEU A 141 -0.08 -13.37 -28.45
C LEU A 141 -1.28 -13.60 -29.36
N ARG A 142 -2.23 -12.67 -29.47
CA ARG A 142 -3.39 -12.76 -30.37
C ARG A 142 -2.99 -12.93 -31.84
N ARG A 143 -1.87 -12.32 -32.26
CA ARG A 143 -1.35 -12.41 -33.64
C ARG A 143 -0.60 -13.71 -33.92
N HIS A 144 -0.11 -14.37 -32.88
CA HIS A 144 0.79 -15.53 -32.99
C HIS A 144 0.35 -16.70 -32.10
N ALA A 145 -0.95 -16.78 -31.77
CA ALA A 145 -1.48 -17.73 -30.77
C ALA A 145 -1.20 -19.19 -31.15
N GLU A 146 -1.26 -19.48 -32.46
CA GLU A 146 -1.05 -20.83 -32.99
C GLU A 146 0.37 -21.36 -32.71
N LEU A 147 1.38 -20.48 -32.62
CA LEU A 147 2.77 -20.86 -32.33
C LEU A 147 2.95 -21.43 -30.91
N VAL A 148 2.00 -21.19 -30.01
CA VAL A 148 2.00 -21.77 -28.65
C VAL A 148 0.88 -22.80 -28.43
N GLY A 149 0.16 -23.16 -29.50
CA GLY A 149 -0.94 -24.12 -29.46
C GLY A 149 -2.23 -23.54 -28.88
N LEU A 150 -2.46 -22.23 -29.07
CA LEU A 150 -3.70 -21.54 -28.71
C LEU A 150 -4.40 -21.03 -29.98
N LYS A 151 -5.69 -20.72 -29.85
CA LYS A 151 -6.43 -19.98 -30.88
C LYS A 151 -6.42 -18.49 -30.55
N SER A 152 -6.58 -17.64 -31.56
CA SER A 152 -6.52 -16.18 -31.38
C SER A 152 -7.63 -15.61 -30.49
N ASP A 153 -8.68 -16.35 -30.18
CA ASP A 153 -9.84 -15.98 -29.36
C ASP A 153 -9.78 -16.51 -27.91
N PHE A 154 -8.59 -16.93 -27.43
CA PHE A 154 -8.38 -17.41 -26.06
C PHE A 154 -8.99 -16.52 -24.95
N SER A 155 -9.47 -17.10 -23.85
CA SER A 155 -9.93 -16.34 -22.67
C SER A 155 -8.78 -16.00 -21.73
N ILE A 156 -8.86 -14.88 -21.01
CA ILE A 156 -7.89 -14.52 -19.96
C ILE A 156 -8.55 -14.80 -18.60
N LEU A 157 -7.97 -15.68 -17.80
CA LEU A 157 -8.48 -16.03 -16.48
C LEU A 157 -8.07 -14.99 -15.44
N ASP A 158 -8.99 -14.70 -14.52
CA ASP A 158 -8.70 -13.94 -13.31
C ASP A 158 -8.18 -14.85 -12.18
N THR A 159 -7.80 -14.26 -11.05
CA THR A 159 -7.24 -14.98 -9.91
C THR A 159 -8.18 -16.05 -9.36
N ASP A 160 -9.48 -15.78 -9.31
CA ASP A 160 -10.45 -16.71 -8.73
C ASP A 160 -10.65 -17.92 -9.65
N ASP A 161 -10.72 -17.70 -10.95
CA ASP A 161 -10.82 -18.76 -11.95
C ASP A 161 -9.54 -19.61 -12.00
N VAL A 162 -8.36 -18.99 -11.85
CA VAL A 162 -7.08 -19.72 -11.69
C VAL A 162 -7.11 -20.63 -10.47
N VAL A 163 -7.54 -20.12 -9.31
CA VAL A 163 -7.63 -20.92 -8.07
C VAL A 163 -8.64 -22.06 -8.21
N ARG A 164 -9.80 -21.81 -8.84
CA ARG A 164 -10.81 -22.84 -9.12
C ARG A 164 -10.25 -23.94 -10.02
N LEU A 165 -9.52 -23.56 -11.08
CA LEU A 165 -8.93 -24.52 -12.01
C LEU A 165 -7.87 -25.39 -11.32
N ILE A 166 -6.99 -24.77 -10.53
CA ILE A 166 -5.99 -25.49 -9.74
C ILE A 166 -6.67 -26.48 -8.79
N LYS A 167 -7.73 -26.06 -8.10
CA LYS A 167 -8.48 -26.95 -7.19
C LYS A 167 -9.02 -28.20 -7.90
N GLN A 168 -9.53 -28.06 -9.13
CA GLN A 168 -9.97 -29.21 -9.94
C GLN A 168 -8.80 -30.15 -10.26
N ILE A 169 -7.63 -29.60 -10.58
CA ILE A 169 -6.42 -30.39 -10.86
C ILE A 169 -5.95 -31.13 -9.61
N LEU A 170 -5.89 -30.46 -8.46
CA LEU A 170 -5.52 -31.09 -7.19
C LEU A 170 -6.46 -32.25 -6.84
N GLN A 171 -7.76 -32.07 -7.03
CA GLN A 171 -8.76 -33.12 -6.80
C GLN A 171 -8.58 -34.32 -7.76
N ALA A 172 -8.30 -34.07 -9.03
CA ALA A 172 -8.06 -35.13 -10.02
C ALA A 172 -6.80 -35.95 -9.70
N GLU A 173 -5.77 -35.31 -9.15
CA GLU A 173 -4.50 -35.93 -8.75
C GLU A 173 -4.52 -36.57 -7.35
N GLY A 174 -5.69 -36.59 -6.70
CA GLY A 174 -5.87 -37.17 -5.36
C GLY A 174 -5.17 -36.39 -4.24
N ILE A 175 -4.93 -35.08 -4.44
CA ILE A 175 -4.28 -34.20 -3.46
C ILE A 175 -5.34 -33.54 -2.58
N ASP A 176 -5.14 -33.62 -1.27
CA ASP A 176 -6.02 -32.98 -0.28
C ASP A 176 -5.83 -31.45 -0.26
N ASP A 177 -6.81 -30.73 -0.82
CA ASP A 177 -6.91 -29.26 -0.82
C ASP A 177 -6.92 -28.64 0.59
N LYS A 178 -7.28 -29.39 1.64
CA LYS A 178 -7.22 -28.88 3.01
C LYS A 178 -5.79 -28.76 3.53
N ARG A 179 -4.92 -29.69 3.14
CA ARG A 179 -3.51 -29.73 3.50
C ARG A 179 -2.64 -28.93 2.52
N TRP A 180 -3.03 -28.92 1.25
CA TRP A 180 -2.32 -28.27 0.15
C TRP A 180 -3.26 -27.30 -0.57
N PRO A 181 -3.48 -26.09 -0.03
CA PRO A 181 -4.49 -25.18 -0.57
C PRO A 181 -4.19 -24.73 -2.00
N ALA A 182 -5.19 -24.75 -2.88
CA ALA A 182 -5.06 -24.29 -4.26
C ALA A 182 -4.53 -22.85 -4.38
N LYS A 183 -4.94 -21.94 -3.47
CA LYS A 183 -4.49 -20.54 -3.46
C LYS A 183 -2.99 -20.41 -3.22
N GLN A 184 -2.42 -21.24 -2.35
CA GLN A 184 -0.98 -21.28 -2.12
C GLN A 184 -0.24 -21.68 -3.39
N PHE A 185 -0.71 -22.72 -4.08
CA PHE A 185 -0.10 -23.17 -5.31
C PHE A 185 -0.23 -22.16 -6.46
N ALA A 186 -1.36 -21.45 -6.54
CA ALA A 186 -1.54 -20.36 -7.50
C ALA A 186 -0.46 -19.27 -7.32
N GLY A 187 -0.16 -18.87 -6.08
CA GLY A 187 0.90 -17.91 -5.79
C GLY A 187 2.31 -18.42 -6.14
N MET A 188 2.57 -19.73 -5.96
CA MET A 188 3.82 -20.36 -6.39
C MET A 188 3.96 -20.33 -7.92
N ILE A 189 2.89 -20.69 -8.66
CA ILE A 189 2.87 -20.61 -10.12
C ILE A 189 3.11 -19.18 -10.58
N ASP A 190 2.42 -18.19 -10.02
CA ASP A 190 2.61 -16.78 -10.38
C ASP A 190 4.06 -16.34 -10.14
N THR A 191 4.66 -16.72 -9.02
CA THR A 191 6.08 -16.46 -8.72
C THR A 191 7.00 -17.08 -9.78
N TRP A 192 6.77 -18.34 -10.16
CA TRP A 192 7.55 -19.01 -11.19
C TRP A 192 7.38 -18.32 -12.55
N LYS A 193 6.17 -17.89 -12.91
CA LYS A 193 5.89 -17.16 -14.15
C LYS A 193 6.55 -15.79 -14.17
N ASN A 194 6.54 -15.06 -13.06
CA ASN A 194 7.23 -13.76 -12.91
C ASN A 194 8.75 -13.90 -13.02
N LYS A 195 9.32 -15.05 -12.64
CA LYS A 195 10.73 -15.43 -12.90
C LYS A 195 10.97 -15.95 -14.32
N GLY A 196 9.92 -16.07 -15.13
CA GLY A 196 9.96 -16.58 -16.50
C GLY A 196 10.29 -18.06 -16.61
N LEU A 197 9.89 -18.88 -15.62
CA LEU A 197 10.15 -20.31 -15.56
C LEU A 197 8.97 -21.12 -16.11
N ASP A 198 9.26 -21.94 -17.12
CA ASP A 198 8.37 -23.04 -17.53
C ASP A 198 8.46 -24.21 -16.50
N PRO A 199 7.49 -25.14 -16.50
CA PRO A 199 7.47 -26.25 -15.53
C PRO A 199 8.77 -27.05 -15.44
N ALA A 200 9.46 -27.27 -16.56
CA ALA A 200 10.73 -28.00 -16.60
C ALA A 200 11.92 -27.21 -16.01
N GLN A 201 11.82 -25.89 -15.90
CA GLN A 201 12.90 -24.98 -15.49
C GLN A 201 12.85 -24.63 -13.99
N ILE A 202 11.79 -25.00 -13.29
CA ILE A 202 11.66 -24.75 -11.85
C ILE A 202 12.76 -25.49 -11.10
N PRO A 203 13.56 -24.84 -10.22
CA PRO A 203 14.58 -25.51 -9.41
C PRO A 203 14.01 -26.68 -8.59
N GLU A 204 14.83 -27.70 -8.32
CA GLU A 204 14.35 -28.92 -7.64
C GLU A 204 13.86 -28.64 -6.21
N GLY A 205 14.48 -27.71 -5.48
CA GLY A 205 14.03 -27.28 -4.15
C GLY A 205 12.62 -26.68 -4.18
N ASP A 206 12.38 -25.73 -5.08
CA ASP A 206 11.09 -25.05 -5.26
C ASP A 206 10.00 -26.03 -5.72
N ALA A 207 10.34 -26.94 -6.65
CA ALA A 207 9.43 -27.95 -7.14
C ALA A 207 8.93 -28.90 -6.04
N ARG A 208 9.78 -29.17 -5.03
CA ARG A 208 9.45 -30.04 -3.90
C ARG A 208 8.66 -29.37 -2.78
N ALA A 209 8.55 -28.05 -2.80
CA ALA A 209 7.87 -27.28 -1.76
C ALA A 209 6.34 -27.53 -1.69
N PHE A 210 5.73 -28.03 -2.78
CA PHE A 210 4.29 -28.30 -2.82
C PHE A 210 3.96 -29.78 -3.08
N ALA A 211 2.91 -30.26 -2.43
CA ALA A 211 2.33 -31.59 -2.63
C ALA A 211 3.35 -32.74 -2.66
N ASN A 212 4.31 -32.72 -1.73
CA ASN A 212 5.36 -33.73 -1.58
C ASN A 212 6.24 -33.96 -2.83
N GLY A 213 6.57 -32.93 -3.61
CA GLY A 213 7.40 -33.12 -4.82
C GLY A 213 6.71 -32.83 -6.14
N LYS A 214 5.38 -32.73 -6.15
CA LYS A 214 4.58 -32.71 -7.38
C LYS A 214 4.48 -31.35 -8.06
N GLY A 215 5.22 -30.32 -7.63
CA GLY A 215 5.08 -28.95 -8.14
C GLY A 215 5.20 -28.83 -9.66
N ARG A 216 6.20 -29.49 -10.28
CA ARG A 216 6.38 -29.45 -11.74
C ARG A 216 5.28 -30.19 -12.50
N GLU A 217 4.85 -31.35 -11.98
CA GLU A 217 3.80 -32.18 -12.58
C GLU A 217 2.46 -31.42 -12.58
N LEU A 218 2.09 -30.84 -11.43
CA LEU A 218 0.87 -30.08 -11.26
C LEU A 218 0.86 -28.81 -12.11
N TYR A 219 1.99 -28.10 -12.19
CA TYR A 219 2.08 -26.94 -13.07
C TYR A 219 2.01 -27.33 -14.55
N THR A 220 2.57 -28.48 -14.93
CA THR A 220 2.43 -29.02 -16.30
C THR A 220 0.98 -29.38 -16.61
N ALA A 221 0.28 -30.04 -15.68
CA ALA A 221 -1.14 -30.36 -15.81
C ALA A 221 -1.98 -29.08 -15.93
N TYR A 222 -1.67 -28.05 -15.14
CA TYR A 222 -2.28 -26.73 -15.23
C TYR A 222 -2.11 -26.06 -16.59
N GLN A 223 -0.88 -25.96 -17.11
CA GLN A 223 -0.64 -25.39 -18.45
C GLN A 223 -1.31 -26.20 -19.55
N THR A 224 -1.37 -27.53 -19.43
CA THR A 224 -2.08 -28.41 -20.38
C THR A 224 -3.58 -28.16 -20.36
N ARG A 225 -4.14 -27.97 -19.16
CA ARG A 225 -5.56 -27.68 -18.98
C ARG A 225 -5.93 -26.31 -19.54
N LEU A 226 -5.11 -25.29 -19.31
CA LEU A 226 -5.27 -23.96 -19.91
C LEU A 226 -5.34 -24.03 -21.44
N LYS A 227 -4.40 -24.74 -22.09
CA LYS A 227 -4.42 -24.94 -23.54
C LYS A 227 -5.69 -25.64 -24.03
N THR A 228 -6.12 -26.69 -23.32
CA THR A 228 -7.36 -27.42 -23.64
C THR A 228 -8.59 -26.50 -23.59
N LEU A 229 -8.62 -25.57 -22.64
CA LEU A 229 -9.69 -24.58 -22.49
C LEU A 229 -9.54 -23.38 -23.43
N ASN A 230 -8.46 -23.32 -24.22
CA ASN A 230 -8.07 -22.13 -24.99
C ASN A 230 -8.03 -20.90 -24.09
N ALA A 231 -7.30 -20.99 -22.97
CA ALA A 231 -7.21 -19.94 -21.95
C ALA A 231 -5.76 -19.62 -21.60
N CYS A 232 -5.53 -18.40 -21.10
CA CYS A 232 -4.27 -17.93 -20.52
C CYS A 232 -4.56 -17.29 -19.17
N ASP A 233 -3.62 -17.36 -18.22
CA ASP A 233 -3.62 -16.44 -17.08
C ASP A 233 -2.72 -15.22 -17.34
N PHE A 234 -2.60 -14.32 -16.37
CA PHE A 234 -1.82 -13.09 -16.52
C PHE A 234 -0.32 -13.35 -16.79
N GLY A 235 0.29 -14.33 -16.12
CA GLY A 235 1.70 -14.66 -16.33
C GLY A 235 1.97 -15.21 -17.73
N ASP A 236 1.03 -15.96 -18.31
CA ASP A 236 1.12 -16.48 -19.67
C ASP A 236 1.18 -15.37 -20.73
N LEU A 237 0.56 -14.21 -20.45
CA LEU A 237 0.58 -13.06 -21.36
C LEU A 237 2.00 -12.50 -21.58
N LEU A 238 2.95 -12.82 -20.68
CA LEU A 238 4.36 -12.47 -20.81
C LEU A 238 5.19 -13.67 -21.26
N LEU A 239 4.97 -14.83 -20.64
CA LEU A 239 5.72 -16.05 -20.93
C LEU A 239 5.54 -16.55 -22.36
N HIS A 240 4.33 -16.54 -22.91
CA HIS A 240 4.11 -17.00 -24.28
C HIS A 240 4.84 -16.15 -25.31
N PRO A 241 4.75 -14.80 -25.30
CA PRO A 241 5.58 -13.96 -26.16
C PRO A 241 7.09 -14.21 -26.01
N ILE A 242 7.60 -14.36 -24.78
CA ILE A 242 9.02 -14.70 -24.55
C ILE A 242 9.39 -16.01 -25.23
N ARG A 243 8.55 -17.04 -25.08
CA ARG A 243 8.75 -18.35 -25.72
C ARG A 243 8.71 -18.25 -27.23
N ILE A 244 7.76 -17.51 -27.79
CA ILE A 244 7.65 -17.28 -29.23
C ILE A 244 8.94 -16.65 -29.75
N PHE A 245 9.41 -15.57 -29.13
CA PHE A 245 10.64 -14.89 -29.57
C PHE A 245 11.91 -15.73 -29.41
N ARG A 246 11.98 -16.60 -28.41
CA ARG A 246 13.12 -17.52 -28.23
C ARG A 246 13.11 -18.67 -29.24
N ALA A 247 11.94 -19.19 -29.59
CA ALA A 247 11.80 -20.33 -30.49
C ALA A 247 11.73 -19.94 -31.97
N HIS A 248 11.25 -18.74 -32.29
CA HIS A 248 10.98 -18.26 -33.65
C HIS A 248 11.74 -16.95 -33.91
N ALA A 249 13.00 -17.08 -34.34
CA ALA A 249 13.87 -15.94 -34.61
C ALA A 249 13.39 -15.05 -35.76
N ASP A 250 12.65 -15.61 -36.71
CA ASP A 250 11.99 -14.92 -37.82
C ASP A 250 10.88 -13.97 -37.31
N VAL A 251 10.04 -14.43 -36.39
CA VAL A 251 9.01 -13.59 -35.74
C VAL A 251 9.68 -12.47 -34.95
N LEU A 252 10.75 -12.77 -34.19
CA LEU A 252 11.49 -11.74 -33.47
C LEU A 252 12.09 -10.68 -34.42
N ALA A 253 12.65 -11.11 -35.55
CA ALA A 253 13.19 -10.20 -36.57
C ALA A 253 12.12 -9.26 -37.15
N GLU A 254 10.88 -9.73 -37.34
CA GLU A 254 9.75 -8.87 -37.75
C GLU A 254 9.53 -7.75 -36.73
N TYR A 255 9.55 -8.07 -35.43
CA TYR A 255 9.38 -7.06 -34.38
C TYR A 255 10.60 -6.15 -34.19
N HIS A 256 11.82 -6.63 -34.45
CA HIS A 256 13.00 -5.77 -34.52
C HIS A 256 12.90 -4.73 -35.65
N GLN A 257 12.36 -5.12 -36.82
CA GLN A 257 12.13 -4.19 -37.93
C GLN A 257 10.97 -3.22 -37.63
N LYS A 258 9.92 -3.72 -36.98
CA LYS A 258 8.72 -2.96 -36.65
C LYS A 258 9.01 -1.90 -35.60
N PHE A 259 9.54 -2.29 -34.44
CA PHE A 259 9.82 -1.36 -33.35
C PHE A 259 11.15 -0.67 -33.63
N ARG A 260 11.14 0.60 -34.02
CA ARG A 260 12.37 1.37 -34.22
C ARG A 260 12.87 2.01 -32.93
N TYR A 261 11.95 2.38 -32.04
CA TYR A 261 12.24 2.90 -30.71
C TYR A 261 11.37 2.18 -29.67
N ILE A 262 11.99 1.83 -28.55
CA ILE A 262 11.34 1.21 -27.40
C ILE A 262 11.49 2.16 -26.22
N LEU A 263 10.39 2.51 -25.57
CA LEU A 263 10.33 3.38 -24.41
C LEU A 263 9.65 2.66 -23.26
N VAL A 264 10.29 2.63 -22.11
CA VAL A 264 9.78 1.96 -20.91
C VAL A 264 9.77 2.93 -19.75
N ASP A 265 8.62 3.08 -19.12
CA ASP A 265 8.42 3.88 -17.91
C ASP A 265 8.37 2.96 -16.67
N GLU A 266 8.66 3.53 -15.49
CA GLU A 266 8.73 2.81 -14.21
C GLU A 266 9.59 1.53 -14.27
N TYR A 267 10.76 1.62 -14.92
CA TYR A 267 11.61 0.47 -15.23
C TYR A 267 12.09 -0.31 -13.99
N GLN A 268 12.19 0.34 -12.82
CA GLN A 268 12.54 -0.30 -11.57
C GLN A 268 11.49 -1.31 -11.06
N ASP A 269 10.23 -1.18 -11.48
CA ASP A 269 9.14 -2.08 -11.07
C ASP A 269 9.06 -3.33 -11.96
N THR A 270 10.02 -3.51 -12.88
CA THR A 270 10.00 -4.65 -13.79
C THR A 270 10.39 -5.94 -13.08
N ASN A 271 9.61 -6.99 -13.32
CA ASN A 271 9.97 -8.34 -12.91
C ASN A 271 10.87 -9.03 -13.94
N THR A 272 11.45 -10.16 -13.57
CA THR A 272 12.40 -10.92 -14.41
C THR A 272 11.82 -11.32 -15.77
N ALA A 273 10.54 -11.71 -15.85
CA ALA A 273 9.87 -12.02 -17.11
C ALA A 273 9.72 -10.78 -18.01
N GLN A 274 9.25 -9.65 -17.47
CA GLN A 274 9.10 -8.38 -18.20
C GLN A 274 10.45 -7.88 -18.73
N TYR A 275 11.49 -7.98 -17.89
CA TYR A 275 12.85 -7.66 -18.26
C TYR A 275 13.39 -8.58 -19.38
N MET A 276 13.18 -9.90 -19.30
CA MET A 276 13.54 -10.84 -20.37
C MET A 276 12.82 -10.52 -21.68
N TRP A 277 11.52 -10.22 -21.60
CA TRP A 277 10.71 -9.83 -22.76
C TRP A 277 11.26 -8.56 -23.42
N LEU A 278 11.58 -7.53 -22.63
CA LEU A 278 12.16 -6.29 -23.13
C LEU A 278 13.52 -6.55 -23.79
N ARG A 279 14.38 -7.35 -23.15
CA ARG A 279 15.71 -7.67 -23.68
C ARG A 279 15.65 -8.36 -25.03
N LEU A 280 14.74 -9.31 -25.23
CA LEU A 280 14.58 -9.97 -26.53
C LEU A 280 14.26 -8.95 -27.65
N LEU A 281 13.42 -7.96 -27.36
CA LEU A 281 13.04 -6.92 -28.34
C LEU A 281 14.10 -5.82 -28.54
N ALA A 282 14.84 -5.49 -27.47
CA ALA A 282 15.81 -4.40 -27.48
C ALA A 282 17.21 -4.85 -27.92
N GLN A 283 17.67 -6.04 -27.52
CA GLN A 283 18.98 -6.59 -27.90
C GLN A 283 18.91 -7.15 -29.32
N ARG A 284 19.50 -6.41 -30.26
CA ARG A 284 19.46 -6.70 -31.69
C ARG A 284 20.78 -7.26 -32.21
N PRO A 285 20.76 -7.95 -33.36
CA PRO A 285 21.98 -8.35 -34.06
C PRO A 285 22.96 -7.17 -34.23
N LYS A 286 24.26 -7.48 -34.18
CA LYS A 286 25.33 -6.48 -34.33
C LYS A 286 25.13 -5.66 -35.61
N GLY A 287 25.35 -4.35 -35.50
CA GLY A 287 25.16 -3.40 -36.61
C GLY A 287 23.74 -2.82 -36.71
N THR A 288 22.76 -3.32 -35.94
CA THR A 288 21.44 -2.69 -35.84
C THR A 288 21.37 -1.78 -34.62
N PRO A 289 20.89 -0.53 -34.75
CA PRO A 289 20.71 0.37 -33.61
C PRO A 289 19.78 -0.21 -32.54
N GLN A 290 20.21 -0.16 -31.28
CA GLN A 290 19.43 -0.59 -30.11
C GLN A 290 18.82 0.63 -29.43
N ASN A 291 17.77 1.20 -30.02
CA ASN A 291 17.15 2.42 -29.52
C ASN A 291 16.12 2.11 -28.42
N VAL A 292 16.62 1.73 -27.25
CA VAL A 292 15.80 1.53 -26.04
C VAL A 292 16.03 2.67 -25.07
N CYS A 293 14.96 3.26 -24.54
CA CYS A 293 15.00 4.29 -23.52
C CYS A 293 14.20 3.82 -22.32
N CYS A 294 14.87 3.50 -21.22
CA CYS A 294 14.23 3.16 -19.96
C CYS A 294 14.26 4.38 -19.04
N VAL A 295 13.12 4.69 -18.42
CA VAL A 295 12.98 5.73 -17.40
C VAL A 295 12.61 5.05 -16.10
N GLY A 296 13.30 5.38 -15.03
CA GLY A 296 13.06 4.74 -13.76
C GLY A 296 13.79 5.40 -12.60
N ASP A 297 13.50 4.89 -11.42
CA ASP A 297 14.04 5.35 -10.16
C ASP A 297 14.24 4.18 -9.21
N ASP A 298 15.49 3.74 -9.04
CA ASP A 298 15.90 2.69 -8.11
C ASP A 298 15.46 2.95 -6.66
N ASP A 299 15.31 4.22 -6.26
CA ASP A 299 14.85 4.61 -4.92
C ASP A 299 13.32 4.50 -4.75
N GLN A 300 12.58 4.27 -5.84
CA GLN A 300 11.12 4.07 -5.82
C GLN A 300 10.70 2.63 -6.21
N SER A 301 11.60 1.65 -6.10
CA SER A 301 11.27 0.23 -6.27
C SER A 301 10.64 -0.34 -5.00
N ILE A 302 9.31 -0.47 -4.97
CA ILE A 302 8.51 -0.85 -3.78
C ILE A 302 7.53 -2.00 -4.03
N TYR A 303 7.72 -2.75 -5.13
CA TYR A 303 6.88 -3.88 -5.50
C TYR A 303 7.66 -5.19 -5.53
N GLY A 304 8.66 -5.36 -4.65
CA GLY A 304 9.47 -6.57 -4.56
C GLY A 304 8.61 -7.80 -4.27
N TRP A 305 7.58 -7.65 -3.44
CA TRP A 305 6.57 -8.69 -3.17
C TRP A 305 5.73 -9.10 -4.39
N ARG A 306 5.71 -8.31 -5.47
CA ARG A 306 5.12 -8.68 -6.78
C ARG A 306 6.17 -9.23 -7.77
N GLY A 307 7.38 -9.48 -7.29
CA GLY A 307 8.50 -9.99 -8.08
C GLY A 307 9.27 -8.92 -8.86
N ALA A 308 9.07 -7.63 -8.57
CA ALA A 308 9.93 -6.58 -9.14
C ALA A 308 11.37 -6.76 -8.64
N GLU A 309 12.34 -6.66 -9.55
CA GLU A 309 13.76 -6.78 -9.20
C GLU A 309 14.49 -5.48 -9.50
N VAL A 310 14.89 -4.76 -8.44
CA VAL A 310 15.65 -3.51 -8.55
C VAL A 310 16.95 -3.73 -9.34
N ASP A 311 17.55 -4.91 -9.26
CA ASP A 311 18.72 -5.29 -10.05
C ASP A 311 18.57 -5.05 -11.56
N ASN A 312 17.34 -5.08 -12.10
CA ASN A 312 17.09 -4.83 -13.51
C ASN A 312 17.49 -3.40 -13.95
N ILE A 313 17.29 -2.39 -13.10
CA ILE A 313 17.75 -1.02 -13.37
C ILE A 313 19.24 -0.88 -13.11
N LEU A 314 19.74 -1.47 -12.02
CA LEU A 314 21.16 -1.40 -11.63
C LEU A 314 22.08 -2.05 -12.68
N ARG A 315 21.62 -3.09 -13.37
CA ARG A 315 22.40 -3.83 -14.38
C ARG A 315 22.28 -3.26 -15.81
N PHE A 316 21.50 -2.21 -16.03
CA PHE A 316 21.18 -1.72 -17.38
C PHE A 316 22.43 -1.43 -18.23
N GLU A 317 23.45 -0.77 -17.69
CA GLU A 317 24.70 -0.47 -18.42
C GLU A 317 25.49 -1.73 -18.79
N LYS A 318 25.41 -2.77 -17.95
CA LYS A 318 26.05 -4.07 -18.21
C LYS A 318 25.31 -4.83 -19.32
N ASP A 319 23.99 -4.77 -19.33
CA ASP A 319 23.15 -5.48 -20.30
C ASP A 319 23.04 -4.76 -21.65
N PHE A 320 23.20 -3.44 -21.66
CA PHE A 320 23.25 -2.62 -22.86
C PHE A 320 24.57 -1.84 -22.92
N PRO A 321 25.68 -2.48 -23.35
CA PRO A 321 26.97 -1.83 -23.42
C PRO A 321 26.93 -0.57 -24.30
N GLY A 322 27.51 0.51 -23.80
CA GLY A 322 27.44 1.83 -24.45
C GLY A 322 26.16 2.61 -24.13
N ALA A 323 25.36 2.16 -23.15
CA ALA A 323 24.23 2.90 -22.64
C ALA A 323 24.65 4.29 -22.13
N LYS A 324 23.88 5.31 -22.50
CA LYS A 324 24.01 6.64 -21.93
C LYS A 324 23.09 6.77 -20.73
N VAL A 325 23.66 7.03 -19.56
CA VAL A 325 22.90 7.31 -18.34
C VAL A 325 22.74 8.82 -18.18
N ILE A 326 21.50 9.29 -18.11
CA ILE A 326 21.16 10.71 -17.90
C ILE A 326 20.43 10.81 -16.58
N LYS A 327 20.98 11.58 -15.64
CA LYS A 327 20.41 11.77 -14.30
C LYS A 327 19.53 13.01 -14.27
N LEU A 328 18.28 12.86 -13.86
CA LEU A 328 17.40 13.98 -13.57
C LEU A 328 17.33 14.16 -12.06
N GLU A 329 18.00 15.21 -11.57
CA GLU A 329 18.17 15.48 -10.14
C GLU A 329 17.40 16.73 -9.68
N ARG A 330 17.01 17.60 -10.62
CA ARG A 330 16.19 18.78 -10.33
C ARG A 330 14.75 18.39 -10.06
N ASN A 331 14.33 18.53 -8.82
CA ASN A 331 12.98 18.30 -8.35
C ASN A 331 12.16 19.60 -8.43
N TYR A 332 10.93 19.50 -8.94
CA TYR A 332 10.01 20.63 -9.12
C TYR A 332 8.80 20.59 -8.17
N ARG A 333 8.76 19.59 -7.28
CA ARG A 333 7.62 19.25 -6.44
C ARG A 333 7.79 19.73 -5.00
N SER A 334 8.90 19.35 -4.37
CA SER A 334 9.09 19.38 -2.93
C SER A 334 10.08 20.47 -2.51
N THR A 335 9.97 20.94 -1.27
CA THR A 335 10.90 21.92 -0.67
C THR A 335 12.28 21.31 -0.42
N ALA A 336 13.28 22.17 -0.20
CA ALA A 336 14.64 21.74 0.11
C ALA A 336 14.72 20.90 1.39
N HIS A 337 13.93 21.22 2.42
CA HIS A 337 13.90 20.44 3.67
C HIS A 337 13.35 19.03 3.47
N ILE A 338 12.25 18.87 2.72
CA ILE A 338 11.69 17.55 2.40
C ILE A 338 12.70 16.71 1.60
N LEU A 339 13.37 17.31 0.60
CA LEU A 339 14.36 16.61 -0.21
C LEU A 339 15.61 16.25 0.59
N GLY A 340 16.07 17.13 1.49
CA GLY A 340 17.19 16.86 2.39
C GLY A 340 16.92 15.69 3.33
N ALA A 341 15.73 15.67 3.95
CA ALA A 341 15.29 14.55 4.80
C ALA A 341 15.19 13.23 4.02
N ALA A 342 14.50 13.23 2.88
CA ALA A 342 14.36 12.04 2.05
C ALA A 342 15.71 11.55 1.50
N GLY A 343 16.59 12.47 1.09
CA GLY A 343 17.90 12.18 0.53
C GLY A 343 18.85 11.53 1.53
N HIS A 344 18.86 12.00 2.78
CA HIS A 344 19.68 11.41 3.84
C HIS A 344 19.14 10.03 4.27
N LEU A 345 17.82 9.89 4.38
CA LEU A 345 17.19 8.61 4.65
C LEU A 345 17.62 7.57 3.61
N ILE A 346 17.39 7.82 2.33
CA ILE A 346 17.66 6.85 1.27
C ILE A 346 19.15 6.56 1.06
N ALA A 347 20.05 7.45 1.52
CA ALA A 347 21.49 7.24 1.46
C ALA A 347 21.98 6.04 2.30
N HIS A 348 21.18 5.55 3.24
CA HIS A 348 21.49 4.36 4.04
C HIS A 348 21.31 3.02 3.29
N ASN A 349 20.73 3.02 2.08
CA ASN A 349 20.71 1.84 1.20
C ASN A 349 22.04 1.72 0.45
N GLU A 350 22.63 0.51 0.38
CA GLU A 350 23.90 0.28 -0.32
C GLU A 350 23.73 0.14 -1.84
N ASP A 351 22.70 -0.57 -2.30
CA ASP A 351 22.51 -0.88 -3.72
C ASP A 351 21.73 0.23 -4.46
N ARG A 352 22.47 1.24 -4.95
CA ARG A 352 21.92 2.44 -5.63
C ARG A 352 22.80 2.95 -6.77
N LEU A 353 22.19 3.60 -7.76
CA LEU A 353 22.90 4.25 -8.90
C LEU A 353 23.44 5.66 -8.58
N GLY A 354 23.31 6.10 -7.32
CA GLY A 354 23.85 7.34 -6.79
C GLY A 354 23.27 8.58 -7.47
N LYS A 355 22.13 9.07 -6.96
CA LYS A 355 21.53 10.36 -7.35
C LYS A 355 21.14 11.16 -6.11
N THR A 356 21.24 12.49 -6.22
CA THR A 356 20.85 13.41 -5.15
C THR A 356 19.86 14.42 -5.68
N LEU A 357 18.64 14.39 -5.16
CA LEU A 357 17.62 15.35 -5.55
C LEU A 357 17.90 16.73 -4.94
N PHE A 358 17.75 17.76 -5.75
CA PHE A 358 17.79 19.15 -5.30
C PHE A 358 16.69 19.97 -5.96
N THR A 359 16.37 21.12 -5.39
CA THR A 359 15.37 22.05 -5.93
C THR A 359 16.00 23.42 -6.15
N ASP A 360 15.63 24.07 -7.26
CA ASP A 360 16.00 25.47 -7.53
C ASP A 360 15.12 26.44 -6.70
N ARG A 361 14.07 25.94 -6.05
CA ARG A 361 13.21 26.70 -5.14
C ARG A 361 13.85 26.71 -3.75
N HIS A 362 14.46 27.83 -3.39
CA HIS A 362 14.96 28.05 -2.05
C HIS A 362 14.16 29.18 -1.40
N ASP A 363 13.22 28.81 -0.55
CA ASP A 363 12.52 29.74 0.33
C ASP A 363 13.03 29.52 1.76
N PRO A 364 13.70 30.52 2.39
CA PRO A 364 14.14 30.41 3.78
C PRO A 364 13.00 30.16 4.77
N ASP A 365 11.77 30.50 4.39
CA ASP A 365 10.57 30.32 5.20
C ASP A 365 9.87 28.97 4.94
N ASP A 366 10.44 28.07 4.11
CA ASP A 366 9.88 26.72 3.91
C ASP A 366 9.95 25.90 5.20
N ASP A 367 8.82 25.31 5.60
CA ASP A 367 8.70 24.47 6.79
C ASP A 367 9.66 23.26 6.74
N LYS A 368 10.26 22.93 7.90
CA LYS A 368 11.02 21.67 8.07
C LYS A 368 10.08 20.46 8.09
N VAL A 369 10.64 19.26 7.93
CA VAL A 369 9.89 18.03 8.21
C VAL A 369 9.66 17.96 9.71
N VAL A 370 8.41 17.85 10.16
CA VAL A 370 8.09 17.86 11.59
C VAL A 370 7.84 16.43 12.09
N VAL A 371 8.55 16.03 13.13
CA VAL A 371 8.39 14.73 13.80
C VAL A 371 7.62 14.94 15.10
N HIS A 372 6.54 14.17 15.27
CA HIS A 372 5.61 14.23 16.38
C HIS A 372 5.62 12.91 17.14
N ALA A 373 5.37 12.99 18.45
CA ALA A 373 5.17 11.85 19.32
C ALA A 373 3.78 11.91 19.97
N ALA A 374 3.07 10.78 20.00
CA ALA A 374 1.82 10.63 20.74
C ALA A 374 1.88 9.43 21.69
N TRP A 375 0.98 9.38 22.68
CA TRP A 375 0.88 8.25 23.59
C TRP A 375 0.35 7.01 22.88
N ASP A 376 -0.74 7.17 22.13
CA ASP A 376 -1.43 6.09 21.42
C ASP A 376 -2.01 6.50 20.06
N SER A 377 -2.65 5.54 19.39
CA SER A 377 -3.23 5.73 18.05
C SER A 377 -4.43 6.68 18.04
N GLU A 378 -5.19 6.75 19.12
CA GLU A 378 -6.33 7.68 19.24
C GLU A 378 -5.82 9.12 19.37
N GLU A 379 -4.75 9.33 20.14
CA GLU A 379 -4.09 10.64 20.25
C GLU A 379 -3.38 11.05 18.95
N GLU A 380 -2.71 10.12 18.27
CA GLU A 380 -2.16 10.34 16.92
C GLU A 380 -3.25 10.81 15.95
N ALA A 381 -4.38 10.10 15.89
CA ALA A 381 -5.51 10.48 15.04
C ALA A 381 -6.11 11.85 15.44
N ARG A 382 -6.24 12.10 16.75
CA ARG A 382 -6.75 13.37 17.29
C ARG A 382 -5.91 14.55 16.85
N ALA A 383 -4.60 14.44 17.04
CA ALA A 383 -3.65 15.51 16.74
C ALA A 383 -3.52 15.75 15.23
N VAL A 384 -3.52 14.70 14.41
CA VAL A 384 -3.59 14.84 12.94
C VAL A 384 -4.89 15.54 12.51
N GLY A 385 -6.03 15.19 13.12
CA GLY A 385 -7.31 15.87 12.86
C GLY A 385 -7.29 17.36 13.24
N GLU A 386 -6.68 17.70 14.38
CA GLU A 386 -6.52 19.08 14.82
C GLU A 386 -5.61 19.89 13.89
N GLU A 387 -4.50 19.31 13.42
CA GLU A 387 -3.62 19.96 12.44
C GLU A 387 -4.34 20.21 11.11
N ILE A 388 -5.15 19.24 10.65
CA ILE A 388 -5.98 19.40 9.45
C ILE A 388 -7.00 20.54 9.63
N GLU A 389 -7.70 20.63 10.76
CA GLU A 389 -8.61 21.73 11.04
C GLU A 389 -7.88 23.09 11.07
N GLN A 390 -6.68 23.14 11.66
CA GLN A 390 -5.85 24.35 11.68
C GLN A 390 -5.45 24.79 10.27
N LEU A 391 -5.02 23.86 9.42
CA LEU A 391 -4.72 24.13 8.02
C LEU A 391 -5.96 24.56 7.23
N GLN A 392 -7.12 23.97 7.51
CA GLN A 392 -8.39 24.37 6.90
C GLN A 392 -8.79 25.79 7.31
N ARG A 393 -8.57 26.19 8.58
CA ARG A 393 -8.76 27.58 9.05
C ARG A 393 -7.82 28.55 8.33
N LYS A 394 -6.62 28.10 7.94
CA LYS A 394 -5.67 28.81 7.08
C LYS A 394 -6.04 28.73 5.57
N GLN A 395 -7.23 28.24 5.23
CA GLN A 395 -7.77 28.11 3.86
C GLN A 395 -7.03 27.11 2.96
N HIS A 396 -6.31 26.13 3.54
CA HIS A 396 -5.81 25.00 2.77
C HIS A 396 -6.95 24.02 2.45
N LYS A 397 -7.00 23.53 1.21
CA LYS A 397 -8.02 22.57 0.74
C LYS A 397 -7.73 21.17 1.28
N LEU A 398 -8.77 20.43 1.63
CA LEU A 398 -8.63 19.05 2.10
C LEU A 398 -8.09 18.11 1.00
N ASN A 399 -8.42 18.39 -0.26
CA ASN A 399 -7.92 17.65 -1.43
C ASN A 399 -6.41 17.71 -1.59
N ASP A 400 -5.76 18.72 -1.02
CA ASP A 400 -4.31 18.89 -1.05
C ASP A 400 -3.63 18.24 0.18
N MET A 401 -4.37 17.47 0.97
CA MET A 401 -3.89 16.79 2.18
C MET A 401 -4.05 15.27 2.07
N ALA A 402 -3.05 14.53 2.53
CA ALA A 402 -3.13 13.07 2.58
C ALA A 402 -2.53 12.46 3.85
N ILE A 403 -3.13 11.36 4.32
CA ILE A 403 -2.61 10.49 5.37
C ILE A 403 -2.13 9.19 4.71
N LEU A 404 -0.84 8.89 4.83
CA LEU A 404 -0.23 7.71 4.21
C LEU A 404 0.17 6.69 5.28
N VAL A 405 -0.59 5.61 5.37
CA VAL A 405 -0.36 4.53 6.34
C VAL A 405 0.47 3.38 5.74
N ARG A 406 1.18 2.62 6.58
CA ARG A 406 1.90 1.41 6.14
C ARG A 406 0.96 0.22 5.94
N ALA A 407 -0.05 0.09 6.79
CA ALA A 407 -1.02 -1.00 6.79
C ALA A 407 -2.45 -0.49 6.90
N SER A 408 -3.39 -1.15 6.21
CA SER A 408 -4.78 -0.68 6.12
C SER A 408 -5.54 -0.67 7.45
N PHE A 409 -5.10 -1.45 8.45
CA PHE A 409 -5.73 -1.44 9.77
C PHE A 409 -5.55 -0.09 10.49
N GLN A 410 -4.48 0.67 10.17
CA GLN A 410 -4.22 1.99 10.76
C GLN A 410 -5.25 3.04 10.31
N MET A 411 -5.91 2.84 9.17
CA MET A 411 -6.83 3.85 8.60
C MET A 411 -8.02 4.14 9.52
N ARG A 412 -8.46 3.15 10.28
CA ARG A 412 -9.68 3.19 11.08
C ARG A 412 -9.69 4.31 12.12
N GLU A 413 -8.62 4.46 12.90
CA GLU A 413 -8.55 5.48 13.95
C GLU A 413 -8.71 6.90 13.36
N PHE A 414 -8.20 7.11 12.14
CA PHE A 414 -8.40 8.37 11.40
C PHE A 414 -9.83 8.49 10.87
N GLU A 415 -10.41 7.42 10.32
CA GLU A 415 -11.82 7.40 9.87
C GLU A 415 -12.75 7.78 11.03
N ASP A 416 -12.63 7.12 12.18
CA ASP A 416 -13.48 7.37 13.36
C ASP A 416 -13.33 8.81 13.89
N ARG A 417 -12.10 9.33 13.93
CA ARG A 417 -11.84 10.71 14.32
C ARG A 417 -12.47 11.70 13.34
N PHE A 418 -12.32 11.48 12.05
CA PHE A 418 -12.85 12.38 11.02
C PHE A 418 -14.37 12.41 11.00
N VAL A 419 -15.01 11.26 11.18
CA VAL A 419 -16.45 11.21 11.37
C VAL A 419 -16.86 12.04 12.59
N THR A 420 -16.18 11.87 13.72
CA THR A 420 -16.48 12.61 14.95
C THR A 420 -16.35 14.12 14.77
N LEU A 421 -15.38 14.56 13.96
CA LEU A 421 -15.18 15.98 13.63
C LEU A 421 -16.13 16.49 12.52
N GLY A 422 -16.81 15.61 11.80
CA GLY A 422 -17.52 15.96 10.57
C GLY A 422 -16.58 16.40 9.43
N LEU A 423 -15.33 15.92 9.44
CA LEU A 423 -14.35 16.18 8.38
C LEU A 423 -14.57 15.21 7.21
N ASN A 424 -14.67 15.77 6.01
CA ASN A 424 -14.77 14.97 4.79
C ASN A 424 -13.46 14.23 4.51
N TYR A 425 -13.55 12.93 4.25
CA TYR A 425 -12.40 12.10 3.89
C TYR A 425 -12.77 11.09 2.79
N ARG A 426 -11.73 10.56 2.13
CA ARG A 426 -11.83 9.48 1.14
C ARG A 426 -10.76 8.43 1.40
N VAL A 427 -11.09 7.16 1.27
CA VAL A 427 -10.13 6.05 1.37
C VAL A 427 -9.78 5.55 -0.02
N ILE A 428 -8.48 5.48 -0.35
CA ILE A 428 -7.99 4.98 -1.64
C ILE A 428 -7.29 3.63 -1.44
N GLY A 429 -7.74 2.62 -2.16
CA GLY A 429 -7.14 1.27 -2.16
C GLY A 429 -8.00 0.17 -1.53
N GLY A 430 -9.27 0.44 -1.22
CA GLY A 430 -10.25 -0.54 -0.76
C GLY A 430 -11.57 0.14 -0.37
N PRO A 431 -12.65 -0.63 -0.13
CA PRO A 431 -13.88 -0.07 0.44
C PRO A 431 -13.59 0.49 1.84
N ARG A 432 -14.26 1.59 2.20
CA ARG A 432 -14.23 2.14 3.57
C ARG A 432 -14.65 1.10 4.59
N PHE A 433 -14.30 1.30 5.86
CA PHE A 433 -14.57 0.29 6.90
C PHE A 433 -16.03 -0.22 6.88
N TYR A 434 -17.02 0.69 6.85
CA TYR A 434 -18.44 0.35 6.81
C TYR A 434 -18.95 -0.19 5.47
N GLU A 435 -18.16 -0.06 4.39
CA GLU A 435 -18.50 -0.57 3.06
C GLU A 435 -17.98 -1.98 2.80
N ARG A 436 -17.07 -2.47 3.64
CA ARG A 436 -16.52 -3.83 3.55
C ARG A 436 -17.64 -4.86 3.63
N LEU A 437 -17.53 -5.92 2.84
CA LEU A 437 -18.61 -6.91 2.67
C LEU A 437 -19.05 -7.49 4.01
N GLU A 438 -18.08 -7.90 4.82
CA GLU A 438 -18.30 -8.49 6.13
C GLU A 438 -18.95 -7.53 7.12
N ILE A 439 -18.60 -6.24 7.04
CA ILE A 439 -19.17 -5.19 7.88
C ILE A 439 -20.59 -4.87 7.42
N ARG A 440 -20.84 -4.78 6.12
CA ARG A 440 -22.18 -4.54 5.56
C ARG A 440 -23.16 -5.66 5.87
N ASP A 441 -22.68 -6.91 5.88
CA ASP A 441 -23.50 -8.06 6.29
C ASP A 441 -23.82 -8.00 7.79
N ALA A 442 -22.83 -7.75 8.65
CA ALA A 442 -23.03 -7.58 10.09
C ALA A 442 -24.01 -6.44 10.40
N LEU A 443 -23.82 -5.27 9.75
CA LEU A 443 -24.74 -4.14 9.85
C LEU A 443 -26.15 -4.49 9.36
N ALA A 444 -26.30 -5.34 8.35
CA ALA A 444 -27.62 -5.80 7.91
C ALA A 444 -28.32 -6.68 8.96
N TYR A 445 -27.59 -7.56 9.67
CA TYR A 445 -28.15 -8.25 10.84
C TYR A 445 -28.62 -7.24 11.90
N PHE A 446 -27.76 -6.30 12.28
CA PHE A 446 -28.08 -5.31 13.32
C PHE A 446 -29.26 -4.41 12.94
N ARG A 447 -29.30 -3.95 11.68
CA ARG A 447 -30.41 -3.17 11.14
C ARG A 447 -31.71 -3.95 11.16
N LEU A 448 -31.73 -5.22 10.78
CA LEU A 448 -32.96 -6.03 10.78
C LEU A 448 -33.46 -6.34 12.19
N VAL A 449 -32.57 -6.52 13.18
CA VAL A 449 -32.96 -6.60 14.59
C VAL A 449 -33.57 -5.27 15.05
N SER A 450 -32.96 -4.13 14.71
CA SER A 450 -33.45 -2.80 15.08
C SER A 450 -34.73 -2.36 14.34
N GLN A 451 -34.86 -2.75 13.07
CA GLN A 451 -35.88 -2.33 12.11
C GLN A 451 -36.36 -3.60 11.36
N PRO A 452 -37.38 -4.31 11.90
CA PRO A 452 -37.87 -5.58 11.32
C PRO A 452 -38.44 -5.45 9.91
N ALA A 453 -38.72 -4.21 9.47
CA ALA A 453 -39.25 -3.88 8.17
C ALA A 453 -38.17 -3.56 7.10
N ASP A 454 -36.88 -3.72 7.42
CA ASP A 454 -35.78 -3.50 6.47
C ASP A 454 -35.62 -4.72 5.53
N ASP A 455 -36.44 -4.75 4.47
CA ASP A 455 -36.43 -5.81 3.46
C ASP A 455 -35.08 -5.93 2.74
N LEU A 456 -34.38 -4.81 2.53
CA LEU A 456 -33.07 -4.78 1.88
C LEU A 456 -31.99 -5.46 2.75
N ALA A 457 -32.03 -5.22 4.07
CA ALA A 457 -31.17 -5.93 5.01
C ALA A 457 -31.52 -7.42 5.05
N PHE A 458 -32.81 -7.77 5.09
CA PHE A 458 -33.26 -9.17 5.08
C PHE A 458 -32.79 -9.92 3.84
N GLU A 459 -33.00 -9.38 2.64
CA GLU A 459 -32.59 -10.00 1.37
C GLU A 459 -31.07 -10.25 1.31
N ARG A 460 -30.27 -9.32 1.84
CA ARG A 460 -28.80 -9.44 1.88
C ARG A 460 -28.33 -10.63 2.71
N ILE A 461 -28.95 -10.87 3.86
CA ILE A 461 -28.42 -11.78 4.90
C ILE A 461 -29.22 -13.07 5.08
N VAL A 462 -30.41 -13.19 4.49
CA VAL A 462 -31.29 -14.36 4.63
C VAL A 462 -30.57 -15.67 4.30
N ASN A 463 -29.68 -15.67 3.30
CA ASN A 463 -28.88 -16.83 2.90
C ASN A 463 -27.36 -16.63 3.08
N THR A 464 -26.96 -15.72 3.97
CA THR A 464 -25.56 -15.45 4.31
C THR A 464 -25.38 -15.55 5.83
N PRO A 465 -24.82 -16.65 6.38
CA PRO A 465 -24.23 -17.81 5.71
C PRO A 465 -25.22 -18.68 4.94
N LYS A 466 -24.71 -19.56 4.07
CA LYS A 466 -25.57 -20.42 3.22
C LYS A 466 -26.45 -21.34 4.08
N ARG A 467 -27.77 -21.11 4.00
CA ARG A 467 -28.81 -21.88 4.71
C ARG A 467 -29.61 -22.81 3.80
N GLY A 468 -29.25 -22.86 2.52
CA GLY A 468 -29.97 -23.67 1.52
C GLY A 468 -31.28 -23.04 1.05
N LEU A 469 -31.43 -21.73 1.23
CA LEU A 469 -32.51 -20.92 0.68
C LEU A 469 -32.10 -20.50 -0.73
N GLY A 470 -32.64 -21.17 -1.76
CA GLY A 470 -32.33 -20.85 -3.16
C GLY A 470 -33.19 -19.71 -3.71
N ASP A 471 -32.83 -19.22 -4.90
CA ASP A 471 -33.49 -18.07 -5.55
C ASP A 471 -35.01 -18.25 -5.72
N THR A 472 -35.48 -19.48 -5.94
CA THR A 472 -36.92 -19.78 -6.02
C THR A 472 -37.63 -19.56 -4.68
N THR A 473 -37.00 -19.94 -3.56
CA THR A 473 -37.57 -19.72 -2.22
C THR A 473 -37.66 -18.23 -1.91
N ILE A 474 -36.61 -17.48 -2.24
CA ILE A 474 -36.57 -16.02 -2.03
C ILE A 474 -37.61 -15.32 -2.90
N ARG A 475 -37.77 -15.74 -4.16
CA ARG A 475 -38.81 -15.21 -5.06
C ARG A 475 -40.22 -15.47 -4.53
N ASN A 476 -40.51 -16.70 -4.09
CA ASN A 476 -41.82 -17.03 -3.50
C ASN A 476 -42.09 -16.17 -2.26
N LEU A 477 -41.07 -15.92 -1.44
CA LEU A 477 -41.19 -15.05 -0.27
C LEU A 477 -41.48 -13.59 -0.66
N HIS A 478 -40.83 -13.05 -1.70
CA HIS A 478 -41.16 -11.72 -2.24
C HIS A 478 -42.59 -11.65 -2.76
N ASP A 479 -43.03 -12.65 -3.52
CA ASP A 479 -44.39 -12.69 -4.07
C ASP A 479 -45.43 -12.74 -2.94
N TYR A 480 -45.15 -13.52 -1.88
CA TYR A 480 -45.99 -13.59 -0.69
C TYR A 480 -46.07 -12.27 0.07
N ALA A 481 -44.90 -11.64 0.32
CA ALA A 481 -44.79 -10.34 0.99
C ALA A 481 -45.55 -9.25 0.23
N ARG A 482 -45.36 -9.18 -1.09
CA ARG A 482 -46.02 -8.21 -1.98
C ARG A 482 -47.52 -8.41 -2.07
N ALA A 483 -47.99 -9.66 -2.11
CA ALA A 483 -49.43 -9.96 -2.19
C ALA A 483 -50.19 -9.54 -0.93
N ARG A 484 -49.52 -9.50 0.22
CA ARG A 484 -50.09 -9.17 1.53
C ARG A 484 -49.73 -7.78 2.04
N ASP A 485 -48.87 -7.06 1.32
CA ASP A 485 -48.37 -5.73 1.69
C ASP A 485 -47.73 -5.71 3.08
N ILE A 486 -46.87 -6.71 3.34
CA ILE A 486 -46.14 -6.86 4.60
C ILE A 486 -44.64 -7.00 4.35
N PRO A 487 -43.78 -6.58 5.31
CA PRO A 487 -42.33 -6.76 5.17
C PRO A 487 -41.91 -8.23 5.08
N MET A 488 -40.75 -8.49 4.47
CA MET A 488 -40.24 -9.83 4.19
C MET A 488 -40.03 -10.70 5.42
N LEU A 489 -39.60 -10.13 6.55
CA LEU A 489 -39.44 -10.89 7.80
C LEU A 489 -40.80 -11.34 8.37
N ALA A 490 -41.83 -10.51 8.24
CA ALA A 490 -43.20 -10.86 8.63
C ALA A 490 -43.78 -11.93 7.67
N ALA A 491 -43.59 -11.73 6.36
CA ALA A 491 -43.92 -12.73 5.35
C ALA A 491 -43.22 -14.08 5.60
N ALA A 492 -41.96 -14.04 6.03
CA ALA A 492 -41.20 -15.24 6.37
C ALA A 492 -41.80 -15.97 7.57
N ALA A 493 -42.29 -15.23 8.57
CA ALA A 493 -42.96 -15.81 9.73
C ALA A 493 -44.31 -16.44 9.38
N ASP A 494 -45.05 -15.86 8.44
CA ASP A 494 -46.34 -16.40 8.02
C ASP A 494 -46.16 -17.61 7.09
N ILE A 495 -45.30 -17.51 6.08
CA ILE A 495 -45.16 -18.54 5.05
C ILE A 495 -44.60 -19.86 5.60
N VAL A 496 -43.83 -19.81 6.70
CA VAL A 496 -43.31 -21.03 7.35
C VAL A 496 -44.40 -21.85 8.05
N GLU A 497 -45.56 -21.25 8.35
CA GLU A 497 -46.74 -21.94 8.87
C GLU A 497 -47.57 -22.60 7.75
N THR A 498 -47.19 -22.39 6.49
CA THR A 498 -47.87 -22.93 5.31
C THR A 498 -47.12 -24.10 4.66
N ASP A 499 -47.77 -24.74 3.69
CA ASP A 499 -47.18 -25.79 2.84
C ASP A 499 -46.64 -25.26 1.49
N GLU A 500 -46.48 -23.94 1.34
CA GLU A 500 -45.97 -23.31 0.11
C GLU A 500 -44.46 -23.52 -0.09
N LEU A 501 -43.72 -23.87 0.97
CA LEU A 501 -42.27 -24.09 0.96
C LEU A 501 -41.90 -25.56 1.15
N LYS A 502 -40.84 -26.01 0.45
CA LYS A 502 -40.27 -27.35 0.64
C LYS A 502 -39.78 -27.52 2.09
N PRO A 503 -39.85 -28.73 2.69
CA PRO A 503 -39.55 -28.94 4.11
C PRO A 503 -38.20 -28.40 4.59
N LYS A 504 -37.13 -28.57 3.79
CA LYS A 504 -35.79 -28.08 4.12
C LYS A 504 -35.70 -26.55 4.13
N ALA A 505 -36.32 -25.90 3.15
CA ALA A 505 -36.33 -24.44 3.05
C ALA A 505 -37.22 -23.83 4.13
N ARG A 506 -38.38 -24.44 4.41
CA ARG A 506 -39.28 -24.05 5.51
C ARG A 506 -38.58 -24.10 6.86
N LYS A 507 -37.87 -25.20 7.17
CA LYS A 507 -37.11 -25.32 8.42
C LYS A 507 -36.03 -24.23 8.54
N ALA A 508 -35.23 -24.05 7.48
CA ALA A 508 -34.17 -23.04 7.49
C ALA A 508 -34.71 -21.61 7.69
N LEU A 509 -35.86 -21.29 7.08
CA LEU A 509 -36.50 -19.98 7.24
C LEU A 509 -37.15 -19.82 8.63
N PHE A 510 -37.72 -20.89 9.18
CA PHE A 510 -38.26 -20.92 10.54
C PHE A 510 -37.18 -20.64 11.60
N ASP A 511 -36.01 -21.27 11.45
CA ASP A 511 -34.87 -21.07 12.35
C ASP A 511 -34.44 -19.58 12.32
N VAL A 512 -34.31 -18.99 11.12
CA VAL A 512 -33.99 -17.56 10.94
C VAL A 512 -35.02 -16.64 11.62
N VAL A 513 -36.32 -16.86 11.38
CA VAL A 513 -37.38 -16.03 11.99
C VAL A 513 -37.35 -16.11 13.51
N THR A 514 -37.11 -17.31 14.05
CA THR A 514 -37.05 -17.56 15.50
C THR A 514 -35.88 -16.81 16.14
N ASP A 515 -34.70 -16.85 15.52
CA ASP A 515 -33.54 -16.13 16.00
C ASP A 515 -33.74 -14.61 15.99
N PHE A 516 -34.29 -14.04 14.91
CA PHE A 516 -34.55 -12.60 14.85
C PHE A 516 -35.55 -12.12 15.91
N ARG A 517 -36.64 -12.87 16.14
CA ARG A 517 -37.61 -12.54 17.20
C ARG A 517 -36.97 -12.56 18.59
N ARG A 518 -36.07 -13.52 18.85
CA ARG A 518 -35.32 -13.61 20.11
C ARG A 518 -34.32 -12.47 20.27
N TRP A 519 -33.53 -12.14 19.24
CA TRP A 519 -32.58 -11.02 19.31
C TRP A 519 -33.29 -9.67 19.50
N GLN A 520 -34.46 -9.49 18.89
CA GLN A 520 -35.30 -8.29 19.10
C GLN A 520 -35.71 -8.13 20.56
N THR A 521 -36.01 -9.23 21.26
CA THR A 521 -36.38 -9.17 22.68
C THR A 521 -35.17 -8.89 23.58
N LEU A 522 -33.99 -9.40 23.21
CA LEU A 522 -32.75 -9.16 23.96
C LEU A 522 -32.24 -7.72 23.84
N MET A 523 -32.61 -6.99 22.79
CA MET A 523 -32.23 -5.58 22.59
C MET A 523 -32.65 -4.65 23.73
N GLU A 524 -33.71 -4.99 24.48
CA GLU A 524 -34.18 -4.19 25.62
C GLU A 524 -33.45 -4.52 26.92
N THR A 525 -32.83 -5.70 27.03
CA THR A 525 -32.32 -6.24 28.29
C THR A 525 -30.81 -6.51 28.30
N MET A 526 -30.15 -6.47 27.14
CA MET A 526 -28.73 -6.80 26.97
C MET A 526 -27.95 -5.58 26.44
N PRO A 527 -26.70 -5.35 26.90
CA PRO A 527 -25.81 -4.38 26.28
C PRO A 527 -25.65 -4.63 24.78
N HIS A 528 -25.63 -3.57 23.98
CA HIS A 528 -25.63 -3.66 22.51
C HIS A 528 -24.37 -4.31 21.93
N THR A 529 -23.24 -4.24 22.62
CA THR A 529 -21.99 -4.93 22.22
C THR A 529 -22.11 -6.44 22.39
N GLU A 530 -22.59 -6.90 23.54
CA GLU A 530 -22.83 -8.33 23.84
C GLU A 530 -23.90 -8.91 22.89
N LEU A 531 -24.98 -8.15 22.65
CA LEU A 531 -26.02 -8.57 21.71
C LEU A 531 -25.46 -8.70 20.29
N ALA A 532 -24.60 -7.78 19.87
CA ALA A 532 -24.00 -7.82 18.54
C ALA A 532 -23.05 -9.03 18.37
N GLU A 533 -22.23 -9.35 19.38
CA GLU A 533 -21.43 -10.59 19.39
C GLU A 533 -22.32 -11.82 19.28
N GLN A 534 -23.37 -11.89 20.11
CA GLN A 534 -24.30 -13.01 20.12
C GLN A 534 -25.00 -13.20 18.77
N ILE A 535 -25.42 -12.11 18.12
CA ILE A 535 -26.02 -12.16 16.78
C ILE A 535 -25.02 -12.74 15.76
N LEU A 536 -23.77 -12.29 15.75
CA LEU A 536 -22.77 -12.75 14.78
C LEU A 536 -22.40 -14.23 14.97
N ASP A 537 -22.36 -14.70 16.22
CA ASP A 537 -22.05 -16.09 16.55
C ASP A 537 -23.24 -17.02 16.27
N GLU A 538 -24.43 -16.70 16.77
CA GLU A 538 -25.62 -17.55 16.63
C GLU A 538 -26.17 -17.58 15.21
N SER A 539 -26.02 -16.49 14.44
CA SER A 539 -26.33 -16.49 12.99
C SER A 539 -25.44 -17.45 12.19
N GLY A 540 -24.33 -17.88 12.78
CA GLY A 540 -23.27 -18.66 12.14
C GLY A 540 -22.31 -17.81 11.29
N TYR A 541 -22.43 -16.48 11.33
CA TYR A 541 -21.64 -15.58 10.51
C TYR A 541 -20.15 -15.60 10.90
N THR A 542 -19.84 -15.56 12.19
CA THR A 542 -18.47 -15.74 12.70
C THR A 542 -17.91 -17.10 12.31
N ALA A 543 -18.70 -18.17 12.48
CA ALA A 543 -18.29 -19.54 12.15
C ALA A 543 -18.02 -19.73 10.64
N MET A 544 -18.79 -19.05 9.77
CA MET A 544 -18.56 -19.05 8.33
C MET A 544 -17.18 -18.49 7.99
N TRP A 545 -16.78 -17.38 8.59
CA TRP A 545 -15.45 -16.79 8.37
C TRP A 545 -14.33 -17.57 9.05
N GLN A 546 -14.56 -18.19 10.21
CA GLN A 546 -13.60 -19.10 10.84
C GLN A 546 -13.33 -20.36 9.99
N ALA A 547 -14.36 -20.85 9.30
CA ALA A 547 -14.23 -21.99 8.39
C ALA A 547 -13.61 -21.60 7.03
N ASP A 548 -13.58 -20.30 6.69
CA ASP A 548 -12.96 -19.81 5.46
C ASP A 548 -11.43 -19.84 5.56
N LYS A 549 -10.81 -20.46 4.56
CA LYS A 549 -9.35 -20.60 4.46
C LYS A 549 -8.72 -19.55 3.55
N SER A 550 -9.51 -18.58 3.07
CA SER A 550 -9.00 -17.48 2.27
C SER A 550 -8.04 -16.62 3.07
N ALA A 551 -7.01 -16.07 2.42
CA ALA A 551 -6.03 -15.18 3.07
C ALA A 551 -6.67 -13.91 3.68
N GLU A 552 -7.88 -13.55 3.26
CA GLU A 552 -8.62 -12.41 3.78
C GLU A 552 -9.45 -12.77 5.01
N ALA A 553 -9.78 -14.05 5.24
CA ALA A 553 -10.64 -14.49 6.33
C ALA A 553 -10.16 -14.07 7.73
N PRO A 554 -8.86 -14.17 8.08
CA PRO A 554 -8.36 -13.63 9.34
C PRO A 554 -8.63 -12.12 9.47
N GLY A 555 -8.37 -11.37 8.39
CA GLY A 555 -8.63 -9.93 8.35
C GLY A 555 -10.13 -9.58 8.45
N ARG A 556 -11.01 -10.39 7.86
CA ARG A 556 -12.48 -10.19 7.99
C ARG A 556 -12.97 -10.47 9.41
N LEU A 557 -12.45 -11.51 10.06
CA LEU A 557 -12.73 -11.78 11.47
C LEU A 557 -12.22 -10.67 12.39
N GLU A 558 -11.03 -10.15 12.10
CA GLU A 558 -10.49 -8.98 12.79
C GLU A 558 -11.38 -7.75 12.58
N ASN A 559 -11.85 -7.50 11.35
CA ASN A 559 -12.76 -6.40 11.05
C ASN A 559 -14.08 -6.53 11.83
N LEU A 560 -14.64 -7.73 11.97
CA LEU A 560 -15.85 -7.98 12.77
C LEU A 560 -15.62 -7.74 14.27
N LYS A 561 -14.48 -8.19 14.81
CA LYS A 561 -14.11 -7.88 16.21
C LYS A 561 -13.96 -6.37 16.42
N GLU A 562 -13.33 -5.70 15.47
CA GLU A 562 -13.23 -4.24 15.50
C GLU A 562 -14.61 -3.60 15.43
N LEU A 563 -15.54 -4.11 14.60
CA LEU A 563 -16.91 -3.57 14.52
C LEU A 563 -17.61 -3.58 15.89
N ILE A 564 -17.55 -4.70 16.61
CA ILE A 564 -18.10 -4.82 17.96
C ILE A 564 -17.44 -3.81 18.90
N ARG A 565 -16.11 -3.70 18.83
CA ARG A 565 -15.36 -2.76 19.66
C ARG A 565 -15.72 -1.30 19.37
N SER A 566 -15.94 -0.91 18.12
CA SER A 566 -16.39 0.46 17.78
C SER A 566 -17.75 0.78 18.39
N MET A 567 -18.58 -0.24 18.65
CA MET A 567 -19.88 -0.03 19.26
C MET A 567 -19.76 0.35 20.75
N GLU A 568 -18.64 0.06 21.43
CA GLU A 568 -18.43 0.40 22.85
C GLU A 568 -18.57 1.90 23.13
N ALA A 569 -18.24 2.76 22.16
CA ALA A 569 -18.34 4.21 22.29
C ALA A 569 -19.78 4.75 22.24
N PHE A 570 -20.77 3.92 21.92
CA PHE A 570 -22.17 4.31 21.75
C PHE A 570 -23.03 3.75 22.90
N GLU A 571 -24.10 4.45 23.26
CA GLU A 571 -24.99 4.03 24.35
C GLU A 571 -26.00 2.94 23.95
N SER A 572 -26.27 2.78 22.64
CA SER A 572 -27.24 1.80 22.14
C SER A 572 -26.95 1.37 20.70
N LEU A 573 -27.51 0.22 20.31
CA LEU A 573 -27.44 -0.29 18.93
C LEU A 573 -28.03 0.70 17.92
N ARG A 574 -29.12 1.39 18.29
CA ARG A 574 -29.78 2.38 17.44
C ARG A 574 -28.90 3.61 17.23
N GLY A 575 -28.31 4.15 18.30
CA GLY A 575 -27.40 5.29 18.20
C GLY A 575 -26.16 5.00 17.34
N PHE A 576 -25.64 3.76 17.43
CA PHE A 576 -24.56 3.31 16.54
C PHE A 576 -25.02 3.26 15.07
N LEU A 577 -26.18 2.66 14.77
CA LEU A 577 -26.68 2.56 13.39
C LEU A 577 -27.01 3.94 12.78
N GLU A 578 -27.51 4.90 13.57
CA GLU A 578 -27.71 6.28 13.13
C GLU A 578 -26.39 6.94 12.73
N HIS A 579 -25.35 6.79 13.54
CA HIS A 579 -24.00 7.28 13.23
C HIS A 579 -23.48 6.68 11.92
N VAL A 580 -23.55 5.35 11.76
CA VAL A 580 -23.12 4.68 10.53
C VAL A 580 -23.88 5.19 9.29
N SER A 581 -25.18 5.41 9.39
CA SER A 581 -25.99 5.96 8.29
C SER A 581 -25.53 7.35 7.87
N LEU A 582 -25.23 8.23 8.84
CA LEU A 582 -24.74 9.59 8.57
C LEU A 582 -23.36 9.58 7.89
N VAL A 583 -22.50 8.64 8.28
CA VAL A 583 -21.19 8.44 7.64
C VAL A 583 -21.36 8.05 6.18
N MET A 584 -22.28 7.12 5.88
CA MET A 584 -22.49 6.62 4.53
C MET A 584 -23.18 7.64 3.58
N ASP A 585 -24.01 8.56 4.12
CA ASP A 585 -24.74 9.55 3.31
C ASP A 585 -23.89 10.76 2.88
N ALA A 586 -22.81 11.09 3.60
CA ALA A 586 -21.92 12.22 3.29
C ALA A 586 -21.12 12.05 1.97
N GLU A 587 -21.32 10.95 1.25
CA GLU A 587 -20.29 10.33 0.39
C GLU A 587 -20.64 10.28 -1.11
N GLN A 588 -21.85 10.67 -1.53
CA GLN A 588 -22.25 10.56 -2.95
C GLN A 588 -21.69 11.64 -3.90
N ASN A 589 -20.84 12.55 -3.42
CA ASN A 589 -20.23 13.58 -4.26
C ASN A 589 -18.71 13.38 -4.42
N GLU A 590 -18.27 12.75 -5.51
CA GLU A 590 -16.86 12.60 -5.88
C GLU A 590 -16.10 13.95 -6.00
N ASN A 591 -16.83 15.05 -6.15
CA ASN A 591 -16.31 16.42 -6.24
C ASN A 591 -16.16 17.13 -4.88
N LEU A 592 -16.44 16.48 -3.76
CA LEU A 592 -16.24 17.10 -2.44
C LEU A 592 -14.76 17.28 -2.12
N ASP A 593 -14.46 18.39 -1.47
CA ASP A 593 -13.16 18.63 -0.83
C ASP A 593 -13.02 17.68 0.36
N ALA A 594 -12.05 16.76 0.30
CA ALA A 594 -11.91 15.66 1.24
C ALA A 594 -10.45 15.18 1.37
N VAL A 595 -10.04 14.89 2.61
CA VAL A 595 -8.70 14.37 2.94
C VAL A 595 -8.53 12.97 2.39
N SER A 596 -7.39 12.69 1.77
CA SER A 596 -7.12 11.37 1.19
C SER A 596 -6.38 10.46 2.16
N ILE A 597 -6.99 9.35 2.57
CA ILE A 597 -6.36 8.30 3.38
C ILE A 597 -5.99 7.13 2.46
N MET A 598 -4.73 6.70 2.46
CA MET A 598 -4.28 5.59 1.61
C MET A 598 -3.03 4.92 2.14
N THR A 599 -2.67 3.76 1.57
CA THR A 599 -1.39 3.13 1.89
C THR A 599 -0.23 3.83 1.19
N LEU A 600 0.97 3.81 1.79
CA LEU A 600 2.21 4.31 1.17
C LEU A 600 2.42 3.77 -0.25
N HIS A 601 2.11 2.48 -0.48
CA HIS A 601 2.18 1.84 -1.80
C HIS A 601 1.22 2.46 -2.82
N SER A 602 0.01 2.82 -2.39
CA SER A 602 -1.02 3.42 -3.26
C SER A 602 -0.72 4.89 -3.58
N ALA A 603 0.07 5.55 -2.74
CA ALA A 603 0.48 6.93 -2.93
C ALA A 603 1.54 7.12 -4.03
N LYS A 604 2.17 6.03 -4.51
CA LYS A 604 3.18 6.11 -5.58
C LYS A 604 2.60 6.79 -6.82
N GLY A 605 3.32 7.81 -7.29
CA GLY A 605 2.91 8.64 -8.43
C GLY A 605 1.99 9.83 -8.07
N LEU A 606 1.41 9.87 -6.87
CA LEU A 606 0.62 11.00 -6.38
C LEU A 606 1.51 12.06 -5.72
N GLU A 607 0.91 13.21 -5.37
CA GLU A 607 1.54 14.34 -4.70
C GLU A 607 0.49 15.21 -4.00
N PHE A 608 0.82 15.75 -2.82
CA PHE A 608 -0.08 16.54 -1.97
C PHE A 608 0.68 17.74 -1.38
N GLU A 609 -0.01 18.84 -1.08
CA GLU A 609 0.64 19.99 -0.43
C GLU A 609 1.11 19.63 0.98
N THR A 610 0.26 18.94 1.75
CA THR A 610 0.55 18.42 3.09
C THR A 610 0.42 16.91 3.14
N VAL A 611 1.40 16.23 3.72
CA VAL A 611 1.38 14.78 3.94
C VAL A 611 1.60 14.46 5.42
N PHE A 612 0.74 13.60 5.95
CA PHE A 612 0.85 13.01 7.28
C PHE A 612 1.28 11.54 7.16
N LEU A 613 2.32 11.18 7.88
CA LEU A 613 2.96 9.86 7.87
C LEU A 613 2.88 9.23 9.27
N PRO A 614 1.75 8.60 9.64
CA PRO A 614 1.57 7.96 10.93
C PRO A 614 2.20 6.57 11.04
N GLY A 615 2.41 6.14 12.28
CA GLY A 615 2.89 4.79 12.61
C GLY A 615 4.32 4.50 12.20
N TRP A 616 5.24 5.48 12.37
CA TRP A 616 6.68 5.28 12.22
C TRP A 616 7.25 4.58 13.47
N GLU A 617 6.90 3.30 13.61
CA GLU A 617 7.23 2.44 14.75
C GLU A 617 7.93 1.15 14.30
N GLU A 618 8.88 0.65 15.08
CA GLU A 618 9.48 -0.67 14.84
C GLU A 618 8.41 -1.79 14.88
N GLY A 619 8.53 -2.73 13.95
CA GLY A 619 7.57 -3.83 13.76
C GLY A 619 6.37 -3.46 12.89
N LEU A 620 5.97 -2.18 12.85
CA LEU A 620 4.95 -1.64 11.96
C LEU A 620 5.56 -1.06 10.68
N PHE A 621 6.48 -0.10 10.83
CA PHE A 621 7.21 0.53 9.76
C PHE A 621 8.65 0.90 10.19
N PRO A 622 9.64 0.02 9.96
CA PRO A 622 9.63 -1.12 9.02
C PRO A 622 8.77 -2.30 9.47
N HIS A 623 8.07 -2.93 8.52
CA HIS A 623 7.18 -4.05 8.80
C HIS A 623 7.95 -5.34 9.14
N GLN A 624 7.59 -5.99 10.26
CA GLN A 624 8.33 -7.13 10.81
C GLN A 624 8.52 -8.28 9.80
N ARG A 625 7.48 -8.68 9.06
CA ARG A 625 7.59 -9.78 8.09
C ARG A 625 8.56 -9.47 6.95
N SER A 626 8.66 -8.21 6.53
CA SER A 626 9.59 -7.80 5.47
C SER A 626 11.03 -8.02 5.93
N LEU A 627 11.31 -7.76 7.21
CA LEU A 627 12.61 -7.99 7.83
C LEU A 627 12.90 -9.49 7.99
N ASP A 628 11.90 -10.27 8.40
CA ASP A 628 12.08 -11.72 8.61
C ASP A 628 12.31 -12.48 7.28
N GLU A 629 11.61 -12.09 6.21
CA GLU A 629 11.68 -12.76 4.90
C GLU A 629 12.86 -12.26 4.05
N GLY A 630 13.09 -10.95 4.00
CA GLY A 630 14.09 -10.32 3.15
C GLY A 630 15.38 -9.92 3.86
N GLY A 631 15.42 -9.97 5.19
CA GLY A 631 16.55 -9.49 5.97
C GLY A 631 16.94 -8.06 5.59
N ARG A 632 18.16 -7.91 5.07
CA ARG A 632 18.69 -6.62 4.62
C ARG A 632 17.91 -6.06 3.42
N SER A 633 17.62 -6.85 2.40
CA SER A 633 16.92 -6.35 1.19
C SER A 633 15.49 -5.92 1.52
N GLY A 634 14.83 -6.64 2.44
CA GLY A 634 13.53 -6.26 2.97
C GLY A 634 13.56 -4.92 3.71
N LEU A 635 14.59 -4.67 4.53
CA LEU A 635 14.78 -3.38 5.18
C LEU A 635 15.01 -2.25 4.17
N GLU A 636 15.82 -2.48 3.14
CA GLU A 636 16.08 -1.49 2.10
C GLU A 636 14.83 -1.17 1.26
N GLU A 637 13.94 -2.15 1.05
CA GLU A 637 12.64 -1.93 0.41
C GLU A 637 11.69 -1.09 1.30
N GLU A 638 11.60 -1.38 2.60
CA GLU A 638 10.83 -0.55 3.54
C GLU A 638 11.39 0.89 3.60
N ARG A 639 12.71 1.07 3.49
CA ARG A 639 13.33 2.40 3.41
C ARG A 639 12.98 3.14 2.11
N ARG A 640 12.96 2.44 0.96
CA ARG A 640 12.43 3.01 -0.30
C ARG A 640 10.97 3.41 -0.16
N LEU A 641 10.17 2.65 0.58
CA LEU A 641 8.78 3.00 0.87
C LEU A 641 8.67 4.27 1.73
N ALA A 642 9.57 4.44 2.71
CA ALA A 642 9.65 5.65 3.54
C ALA A 642 10.07 6.88 2.71
N TYR A 643 11.07 6.71 1.85
CA TYR A 643 11.47 7.71 0.85
C TYR A 643 10.29 8.11 -0.07
N VAL A 644 9.53 7.13 -0.57
CA VAL A 644 8.32 7.40 -1.37
C VAL A 644 7.33 8.24 -0.57
N GLY A 645 7.07 7.89 0.69
CA GLY A 645 6.17 8.61 1.60
C GLY A 645 6.55 10.08 1.78
N ILE A 646 7.79 10.36 2.17
CA ILE A 646 8.29 11.74 2.36
C ILE A 646 8.20 12.53 1.03
N THR A 647 8.59 11.93 -0.09
CA THR A 647 8.59 12.60 -1.42
C THR A 647 7.20 12.78 -2.04
N ARG A 648 6.13 12.40 -1.34
CA ARG A 648 4.76 12.77 -1.73
C ARG A 648 4.39 14.19 -1.32
N ALA A 649 5.05 14.74 -0.30
CA ALA A 649 4.83 16.10 0.19
C ALA A 649 5.43 17.14 -0.74
N LYS A 650 4.67 18.20 -1.06
CA LYS A 650 5.15 19.38 -1.79
C LYS A 650 5.68 20.44 -0.84
N ARG A 651 4.93 20.75 0.23
CA ARG A 651 5.24 21.84 1.17
C ARG A 651 5.46 21.34 2.59
N ARG A 652 4.58 20.48 3.10
CA ARG A 652 4.60 20.06 4.51
C ARG A 652 4.60 18.56 4.66
N CYS A 653 5.45 18.06 5.54
CA CYS A 653 5.57 16.64 5.86
C CYS A 653 5.60 16.48 7.38
N HIS A 654 4.59 15.79 7.91
CA HIS A 654 4.46 15.49 9.33
C HIS A 654 4.63 13.98 9.52
N ILE A 655 5.57 13.58 10.37
CA ILE A 655 5.84 12.18 10.71
C ILE A 655 5.40 11.93 12.15
N TRP A 656 4.64 10.86 12.39
CA TRP A 656 4.15 10.52 13.72
C TRP A 656 4.60 9.11 14.13
N PHE A 657 4.93 8.96 15.40
CA PHE A 657 5.09 7.67 16.06
C PHE A 657 4.39 7.68 17.42
N VAL A 658 3.93 6.50 17.87
CA VAL A 658 3.29 6.36 19.19
C VAL A 658 4.09 5.46 20.13
N SER A 659 3.90 5.67 21.44
CA SER A 659 4.55 4.86 22.48
C SER A 659 3.82 3.53 22.75
N ASN A 660 2.50 3.52 22.54
CA ASN A 660 1.65 2.34 22.73
C ASN A 660 0.64 2.24 21.60
N ARG A 661 0.62 1.10 20.89
CA ARG A 661 -0.37 0.86 19.84
C ARG A 661 -1.25 -0.32 20.21
N ARG A 662 -2.55 -0.16 19.97
CA ARG A 662 -3.48 -1.28 20.07
C ARG A 662 -3.53 -2.01 18.73
N ILE A 663 -2.90 -3.18 18.67
CA ILE A 663 -2.84 -4.03 17.47
C ILE A 663 -3.66 -5.30 17.77
N HIS A 664 -4.66 -5.59 16.93
CA HIS A 664 -5.57 -6.73 17.09
C HIS A 664 -6.21 -6.82 18.49
N GLY A 665 -6.59 -5.67 19.04
CA GLY A 665 -7.25 -5.56 20.35
C GLY A 665 -6.31 -5.63 21.57
N LEU A 666 -5.02 -5.94 21.38
CA LEU A 666 -4.02 -5.98 22.45
C LEU A 666 -3.16 -4.72 22.44
N TRP A 667 -2.91 -4.17 23.62
CA TRP A 667 -1.93 -3.10 23.80
C TRP A 667 -0.52 -3.64 23.68
N GLN A 668 0.26 -3.03 22.80
CA GLN A 668 1.66 -3.33 22.61
C GLN A 668 2.46 -2.04 22.76
N SER A 669 3.50 -2.08 23.59
CA SER A 669 4.47 -1.00 23.62
C SER A 669 5.30 -1.06 22.35
N THR A 670 5.38 0.06 21.65
CA THR A 670 6.07 0.20 20.37
C THR A 670 7.32 1.03 20.55
N LEU A 671 8.40 0.64 19.88
CA LEU A 671 9.60 1.46 19.79
C LEU A 671 9.47 2.40 18.57
N PRO A 672 10.01 3.63 18.64
CA PRO A 672 10.10 4.49 17.47
C PRO A 672 10.88 3.80 16.34
N SER A 673 10.47 4.04 15.09
CA SER A 673 11.14 3.48 13.92
C SER A 673 12.60 3.93 13.83
N ARG A 674 13.49 3.00 13.47
CA ARG A 674 14.89 3.32 13.14
C ARG A 674 15.01 4.36 12.01
N PHE A 675 14.00 4.49 11.14
CA PHE A 675 14.02 5.48 10.06
C PHE A 675 14.02 6.92 10.60
N LEU A 676 13.58 7.15 11.84
CA LEU A 676 13.63 8.47 12.48
C LEU A 676 15.07 8.88 12.78
N ASP A 677 15.91 7.95 13.27
CA ASP A 677 17.34 8.19 13.55
C ASP A 677 18.16 8.37 12.26
N GLU A 678 17.63 7.91 11.12
CA GLU A 678 18.22 8.10 9.80
C GLU A 678 17.87 9.46 9.16
N LEU A 679 17.06 10.31 9.82
CA LEU A 679 16.73 11.65 9.34
C LEU A 679 17.76 12.70 9.82
N PRO A 680 18.06 13.74 9.02
CA PRO A 680 19.07 14.74 9.36
C PRO A 680 18.48 15.88 10.21
N GLU A 681 19.12 16.22 11.33
CA GLU A 681 18.71 17.31 12.24
C GLU A 681 18.57 18.67 11.54
N SER A 682 19.34 18.93 10.48
CA SER A 682 19.28 20.19 9.73
C SER A 682 17.96 20.42 9.01
N HIS A 683 17.24 19.34 8.64
CA HIS A 683 16.00 19.41 7.88
C HIS A 683 14.76 18.93 8.65
N VAL A 684 14.95 18.53 9.91
CA VAL A 684 13.88 18.03 10.78
C VAL A 684 13.70 18.96 11.98
N GLU A 685 12.46 19.09 12.40
CA GLU A 685 12.06 19.71 13.66
C GLU A 685 11.27 18.68 14.47
N VAL A 686 11.57 18.57 15.77
CA VAL A 686 10.78 17.74 16.68
C VAL A 686 9.74 18.63 17.32
N ALA A 687 8.46 18.29 17.15
CA ALA A 687 7.38 19.05 17.75
C ALA A 687 7.49 18.99 19.28
N GLU A 688 7.41 20.15 19.93
CA GLU A 688 7.30 20.20 21.38
C GLU A 688 5.97 19.56 21.79
N VAL A 689 6.03 18.55 22.67
CA VAL A 689 4.83 18.02 23.30
C VAL A 689 4.29 19.15 24.18
N GLU A 690 3.27 19.88 23.71
CA GLU A 690 2.55 20.82 24.55
C GLU A 690 1.94 20.04 25.71
N GLN A 691 2.65 19.98 26.84
CA GLN A 691 2.05 19.70 28.12
C GLN A 691 1.13 20.89 28.45
N SER A 692 -0.03 20.93 27.81
CA SER A 692 -1.12 21.84 28.14
C SER A 692 -1.74 21.42 29.48
N TYR A 693 -0.97 21.58 30.54
CA TYR A 693 -1.43 21.64 31.92
C TYR A 693 -0.70 22.83 32.56
N GLY A 694 -1.38 23.97 32.59
CA GLY A 694 -0.77 25.27 32.85
C GLY A 694 -0.13 25.47 34.24
N GLY A 695 0.83 26.40 34.26
CA GLY A 695 1.06 27.30 35.39
C GLY A 695 2.22 26.96 36.35
N TYR A 696 3.23 27.85 36.32
CA TYR A 696 4.26 28.15 37.32
C TYR A 696 5.58 27.33 37.35
N GLY A 697 6.63 27.96 36.83
CA GLY A 697 7.70 28.51 37.69
C GLY A 697 8.62 27.54 38.44
N ARG A 698 9.82 27.34 37.88
CA ARG A 698 11.14 27.25 38.53
C ARG A 698 11.18 26.85 40.04
N GLY A 699 11.48 25.57 40.29
CA GLY A 699 12.24 25.10 41.46
C GLY A 699 11.41 24.56 42.64
N GLY A 700 11.72 23.33 43.05
CA GLY A 700 11.31 22.78 44.34
C GLY A 700 10.75 21.35 44.26
N TYR A 701 11.43 20.42 44.92
CA TYR A 701 10.90 19.09 45.26
C TYR A 701 9.48 19.21 45.85
N GLY A 702 8.49 18.56 45.23
CA GLY A 702 7.10 18.59 45.69
C GLY A 702 6.29 17.40 45.17
N GLN A 703 5.90 16.54 46.12
CA GLN A 703 4.94 15.42 46.13
C GLN A 703 4.29 14.94 44.80
N SER A 704 4.46 13.64 44.56
CA SER A 704 3.79 12.85 43.51
C SER A 704 2.27 12.89 43.62
N ARG A 705 1.58 13.04 42.48
CA ARG A 705 0.12 13.14 42.32
C ARG A 705 -0.66 11.85 42.62
N PHE A 706 -0.04 10.84 43.23
CA PHE A 706 -0.70 9.57 43.56
C PHE A 706 -1.39 9.53 44.94
N ASP A 707 -1.31 10.60 45.74
CA ASP A 707 -1.73 10.54 47.16
C ASP A 707 -3.09 11.21 47.49
N LYS A 708 -3.85 11.70 46.50
CA LYS A 708 -5.24 12.14 46.72
C LYS A 708 -6.14 11.79 45.54
N GLN A 709 -6.75 10.62 45.62
CA GLN A 709 -7.83 10.20 44.75
C GLN A 709 -9.14 10.77 45.31
N GLU A 710 -9.70 11.81 44.68
CA GLU A 710 -11.12 12.15 44.83
C GLU A 710 -11.92 11.59 43.64
N PRO A 711 -13.20 11.21 43.83
CA PRO A 711 -14.01 10.62 42.77
C PRO A 711 -14.35 11.62 41.67
N PHE A 712 -14.25 11.16 40.43
CA PHE A 712 -14.62 11.86 39.20
C PHE A 712 -15.95 12.65 39.32
N GLN A 713 -15.89 13.96 39.02
CA GLN A 713 -17.03 14.74 38.55
C GLN A 713 -16.72 15.22 37.12
N ASN A 714 -17.63 14.90 36.19
CA ASN A 714 -17.55 15.30 34.78
C ASN A 714 -17.68 16.83 34.63
N ALA A 715 -16.68 17.46 34.01
CA ALA A 715 -16.73 18.86 33.59
C ALA A 715 -16.55 18.96 32.06
N TYR A 716 -17.66 18.82 31.32
CA TYR A 716 -17.71 19.12 29.88
C TYR A 716 -18.54 20.39 29.68
N SER A 717 -17.90 21.49 29.27
CA SER A 717 -18.57 22.79 29.06
C SER A 717 -18.30 23.32 27.65
N THR A 718 -18.93 22.74 26.64
CA THR A 718 -18.83 23.26 25.27
C THR A 718 -19.82 24.41 25.02
N PRO A 719 -19.49 25.39 24.16
CA PRO A 719 -20.37 26.50 23.80
C PRO A 719 -21.70 26.09 23.14
N GLY A 720 -21.83 24.85 22.67
CA GLY A 720 -23.10 24.26 22.22
C GLY A 720 -24.04 23.90 23.38
N TRP A 721 -23.48 23.44 24.51
CA TRP A 721 -24.22 23.05 25.71
C TRP A 721 -24.86 24.26 26.42
N ARG A 722 -24.19 25.42 26.41
CA ARG A 722 -24.75 26.69 26.92
C ARG A 722 -25.94 27.19 26.11
N ARG A 723 -25.99 26.92 24.80
CA ARG A 723 -27.12 27.26 23.92
C ARG A 723 -28.33 26.34 24.14
N ALA A 724 -28.10 25.10 24.55
CA ALA A 724 -29.17 24.16 24.93
C ALA A 724 -29.73 24.43 26.35
N GLN A 725 -28.92 24.97 27.26
CA GLN A 725 -29.36 25.35 28.61
C GLN A 725 -30.22 26.62 28.64
N ALA A 726 -29.97 27.58 27.73
CA ALA A 726 -30.73 28.83 27.64
C ALA A 726 -32.18 28.64 27.13
N ASN A 727 -32.50 27.48 26.55
CA ASN A 727 -33.85 27.13 26.06
C ASN A 727 -34.58 26.12 26.97
N ARG A 728 -34.07 25.88 28.20
CA ARG A 728 -34.69 24.99 29.19
C ARG A 728 -34.91 25.72 30.52
N THR A 729 -35.78 26.71 30.51
CA THR A 729 -36.35 27.31 31.72
C THR A 729 -37.82 27.59 31.50
N GLU A 730 -38.70 26.60 31.77
CA GLU A 730 -40.08 26.86 32.24
C GLU A 730 -40.93 25.64 32.63
N ALA A 731 -40.38 24.42 32.75
CA ALA A 731 -41.16 23.29 33.26
C ALA A 731 -40.36 22.48 34.28
N THR A 732 -41.04 22.09 35.36
CA THR A 732 -40.62 21.24 36.48
C THR A 732 -39.69 21.87 37.53
N ARG A 733 -40.24 22.86 38.24
CA ARG A 733 -40.05 23.02 39.69
C ARG A 733 -40.96 22.02 40.40
N ASP A 734 -40.49 21.49 41.52
CA ASP A 734 -41.17 20.61 42.48
C ASP A 734 -41.05 19.11 42.17
N ASN A 735 -40.04 18.44 42.75
CA ASN A 735 -40.25 17.60 43.94
C ASN A 735 -38.96 16.83 44.30
N TRP A 736 -38.75 16.69 45.61
CA TRP A 736 -37.90 15.70 46.29
C TRP A 736 -36.42 16.01 46.59
N GLY A 737 -36.17 16.28 47.87
CA GLY A 737 -34.86 16.44 48.48
C GLY A 737 -34.40 15.25 49.33
N SER A 738 -33.08 15.21 49.52
CA SER A 738 -32.26 14.78 50.67
C SER A 738 -32.78 13.68 51.61
N ARG A 739 -31.98 12.59 51.72
CA ARG A 739 -31.64 12.01 53.03
C ARG A 739 -30.30 11.26 53.02
N SER A 740 -29.45 11.67 53.95
CA SER A 740 -28.10 11.22 54.28
C SER A 740 -28.06 10.22 55.45
N GLY A 741 -27.07 9.32 55.45
CA GLY A 741 -26.22 9.04 56.64
C GLY A 741 -26.46 7.80 57.53
N HIS A 742 -25.41 6.96 57.58
CA HIS A 742 -24.85 6.12 58.68
C HIS A 742 -25.65 4.99 59.37
N ALA A 743 -25.07 3.76 59.41
CA ALA A 743 -24.44 3.14 60.59
C ALA A 743 -24.40 1.58 60.58
N VAL A 744 -23.22 1.01 60.88
CA VAL A 744 -22.92 -0.16 61.76
C VAL A 744 -22.91 -1.61 61.20
N GLU A 745 -21.77 -2.26 61.53
CA GLU A 745 -21.46 -3.70 61.78
C GLU A 745 -21.33 -4.73 60.64
N ARG A 746 -20.15 -5.39 60.62
CA ARG A 746 -20.09 -6.86 60.68
C ARG A 746 -18.78 -7.41 61.27
N ILE A 747 -18.96 -8.24 62.29
CA ILE A 747 -18.02 -9.20 62.88
C ILE A 747 -18.08 -10.51 62.06
N GLY A 748 -16.95 -11.24 61.93
CA GLY A 748 -16.96 -12.70 62.09
C GLY A 748 -16.36 -13.60 60.99
N TYR A 749 -15.08 -13.95 61.18
CA TYR A 749 -14.42 -15.27 61.04
C TYR A 749 -14.51 -16.14 59.77
N GLY A 750 -13.32 -16.54 59.27
CA GLY A 750 -13.08 -17.69 58.41
C GLY A 750 -11.61 -17.78 57.98
N GLU A 751 -10.84 -18.63 58.67
CA GLU A 751 -9.39 -18.84 58.55
C GLU A 751 -8.91 -19.44 57.22
N SER A 752 -7.61 -19.22 56.93
CA SER A 752 -6.57 -20.20 56.55
C SER A 752 -5.83 -19.99 55.21
N GLY A 753 -4.50 -19.73 55.29
CA GLY A 753 -3.55 -19.80 54.16
C GLY A 753 -2.42 -18.75 54.19
N PRO A 754 -1.14 -19.10 53.92
CA PRO A 754 0.02 -18.34 54.38
C PRO A 754 0.35 -17.07 53.55
N ARG A 755 0.80 -16.03 54.26
CA ARG A 755 1.26 -14.73 53.74
C ARG A 755 2.41 -14.88 52.73
N ALA A 756 2.19 -14.49 51.47
CA ALA A 756 3.25 -14.25 50.52
C ALA A 756 3.91 -12.88 50.78
N ARG A 757 5.23 -12.88 50.90
CA ARG A 757 6.08 -11.70 51.11
C ARG A 757 6.15 -10.87 49.82
N THR A 758 5.93 -9.57 49.92
CA THR A 758 6.23 -8.59 48.87
C THR A 758 7.75 -8.48 48.72
N ILE A 759 8.27 -8.63 47.51
CA ILE A 759 9.67 -8.34 47.17
C ILE A 759 9.64 -7.11 46.25
N GLU A 760 10.19 -5.99 46.72
CA GLU A 760 10.48 -4.84 45.88
C GLU A 760 11.73 -5.15 45.04
N GLY A 761 11.61 -5.07 43.72
CA GLY A 761 12.70 -5.31 42.79
C GLY A 761 12.76 -4.21 41.73
N GLU A 762 13.86 -3.46 41.72
CA GLU A 762 14.20 -2.45 40.73
C GLU A 762 14.73 -3.13 39.46
N LEU A 763 14.16 -2.81 38.30
CA LEU A 763 14.56 -3.36 37.00
C LEU A 763 15.83 -2.67 36.49
N ILE A 764 16.99 -3.29 36.65
CA ILE A 764 18.23 -2.87 35.99
C ILE A 764 18.53 -3.85 34.84
N ALA A 765 18.09 -3.52 33.62
CA ALA A 765 18.50 -4.20 32.41
C ALA A 765 19.56 -3.36 31.66
N LYS A 766 20.84 -3.55 32.00
CA LYS A 766 21.99 -3.12 31.17
C LYS A 766 22.57 -4.36 30.49
N SER A 767 22.49 -4.43 29.16
CA SER A 767 23.16 -5.46 28.37
C SER A 767 24.53 -4.94 27.91
N THR A 768 25.57 -5.76 28.09
CA THR A 768 26.99 -5.56 27.73
C THR A 768 27.79 -4.61 28.63
N THR A 769 28.48 -5.19 29.62
CA THR A 769 29.63 -4.56 30.30
C THR A 769 30.91 -5.22 29.82
N SER A 770 31.95 -4.41 29.59
CA SER A 770 33.34 -4.82 29.35
C SER A 770 34.05 -5.28 30.63
N GLU A 771 33.30 -5.49 31.72
CA GLU A 771 33.83 -5.87 33.03
C GLU A 771 33.72 -7.40 33.21
N PRO A 772 34.78 -8.07 33.70
CA PRO A 772 34.74 -9.50 33.98
C PRO A 772 33.76 -9.83 35.11
N SER A 773 33.09 -10.98 35.00
CA SER A 773 32.16 -11.49 36.02
C SER A 773 32.81 -11.54 37.41
N LYS A 774 32.00 -11.26 38.43
CA LYS A 774 32.41 -11.29 39.86
C LYS A 774 32.59 -12.72 40.40
N PHE A 775 32.24 -13.74 39.62
CA PHE A 775 32.30 -15.16 39.97
C PHE A 775 33.40 -15.90 39.20
N SER A 776 33.98 -16.89 39.87
CA SER A 776 35.01 -17.78 39.35
C SER A 776 34.47 -19.20 39.18
N VAL A 777 35.09 -19.99 38.30
CA VAL A 777 34.77 -21.42 38.15
C VAL A 777 35.00 -22.15 39.47
N GLY A 778 34.01 -22.92 39.91
CA GLY A 778 33.98 -23.63 41.19
C GLY A 778 33.16 -22.94 42.28
N ASP A 779 32.77 -21.67 42.09
CA ASP A 779 31.97 -20.94 43.07
C ASP A 779 30.59 -21.55 43.28
N ARG A 780 30.15 -21.58 44.55
CA ARG A 780 28.79 -21.97 44.92
C ARG A 780 27.87 -20.76 44.80
N VAL A 781 26.77 -20.93 44.06
CA VAL A 781 25.84 -19.83 43.75
C VAL A 781 24.40 -20.29 43.84
N PHE A 782 23.51 -19.38 44.21
CA PHE A 782 22.07 -19.58 44.30
C PHE A 782 21.37 -18.77 43.21
N HIS A 783 20.46 -19.41 42.48
CA HIS A 783 19.57 -18.77 41.53
C HIS A 783 18.13 -18.94 41.98
N LEU A 784 17.35 -17.86 42.03
CA LEU A 784 15.97 -17.84 42.55
C LEU A 784 15.08 -18.98 41.99
N LYS A 785 15.23 -19.30 40.70
CA LYS A 785 14.47 -20.34 40.01
C LYS A 785 15.08 -21.75 40.06
N PHE A 786 16.41 -21.86 40.13
CA PHE A 786 17.12 -23.13 39.88
C PHE A 786 17.79 -23.70 41.13
N GLY A 787 17.81 -22.94 42.23
CA GLY A 787 18.39 -23.34 43.50
C GLY A 787 19.92 -23.17 43.52
N ASN A 788 20.58 -23.96 44.37
CA ASN A 788 22.04 -23.96 44.49
C ASN A 788 22.69 -24.70 43.32
N GLY A 789 23.85 -24.19 42.88
CA GLY A 789 24.68 -24.83 41.87
C GLY A 789 26.13 -24.38 41.94
N ASN A 790 26.99 -25.06 41.19
CA ASN A 790 28.41 -24.70 41.08
C ASN A 790 28.68 -24.09 39.71
N VAL A 791 29.43 -22.98 39.66
CA VAL A 791 29.86 -22.36 38.41
C VAL A 791 30.84 -23.28 37.69
N ALA A 792 30.46 -23.78 36.51
CA ALA A 792 31.26 -24.65 35.67
C ALA A 792 32.10 -23.88 34.63
N ALA A 793 31.60 -22.73 34.14
CA ALA A 793 32.34 -21.85 33.21
C ALA A 793 31.88 -20.39 33.33
N VAL A 794 32.77 -19.45 33.00
CA VAL A 794 32.53 -18.01 33.02
C VAL A 794 32.90 -17.41 31.66
N GLU A 795 31.92 -16.83 30.96
CA GLU A 795 32.09 -16.14 29.67
C GLU A 795 31.52 -14.72 29.75
N GLY A 796 32.38 -13.74 30.04
CA GLY A 796 31.94 -12.36 30.29
C GLY A 796 31.05 -12.27 31.52
N ASN A 797 29.82 -11.78 31.35
CA ASN A 797 28.78 -11.73 32.39
C ASN A 797 27.84 -12.96 32.37
N LYS A 798 28.12 -13.98 31.54
CA LYS A 798 27.35 -15.23 31.48
C LYS A 798 28.08 -16.35 32.22
N LEU A 799 27.36 -16.98 33.14
CA LEU A 799 27.81 -18.12 33.92
C LEU A 799 27.13 -19.39 33.44
N THR A 800 27.91 -20.44 33.20
CA THR A 800 27.40 -21.81 33.08
C THR A 800 27.46 -22.43 34.46
N ILE A 801 26.32 -22.83 35.01
CA ILE A 801 26.18 -23.32 36.39
C ILE A 801 25.52 -24.69 36.38
N ASP A 802 26.12 -25.64 37.08
CA ASP A 802 25.56 -26.96 37.33
C ASP A 802 24.71 -26.91 38.60
N PHE A 803 23.39 -26.78 38.43
CA PHE A 803 22.44 -26.72 39.53
C PHE A 803 22.11 -28.10 40.06
N ASP A 804 22.11 -28.27 41.39
CA ASP A 804 21.92 -29.55 42.08
C ASP A 804 20.61 -30.25 41.68
N ARG A 805 19.57 -29.48 41.36
CA ARG A 805 18.23 -29.99 41.03
C ARG A 805 17.77 -29.66 39.61
N ALA A 806 18.43 -28.74 38.91
CA ALA A 806 17.98 -28.24 37.60
C ALA A 806 18.97 -28.55 36.46
N GLY A 807 20.08 -29.22 36.76
CA GLY A 807 21.14 -29.53 35.80
C GLY A 807 21.89 -28.29 35.32
N GLN A 808 22.66 -28.44 34.25
CA GLN A 808 23.46 -27.35 33.71
C GLN A 808 22.60 -26.27 33.04
N LYS A 809 22.75 -25.01 33.45
CA LYS A 809 22.07 -23.85 32.85
C LYS A 809 23.03 -22.69 32.68
N ARG A 810 22.81 -21.89 31.63
CA ARG A 810 23.49 -20.60 31.43
C ARG A 810 22.63 -19.47 31.97
N VAL A 811 23.17 -18.68 32.87
CA VAL A 811 22.50 -17.53 33.51
C VAL A 811 23.45 -16.33 33.53
N LEU A 812 22.91 -15.12 33.66
CA LEU A 812 23.72 -13.92 33.84
C LEU A 812 24.14 -13.79 35.31
N ASP A 813 25.35 -13.30 35.55
CA ASP A 813 25.92 -13.13 36.89
C ASP A 813 25.06 -12.27 37.82
N GLY A 814 24.35 -11.27 37.29
CA GLY A 814 23.40 -10.43 38.02
C GLY A 814 22.15 -11.14 38.54
N PHE A 815 21.89 -12.39 38.14
CA PHE A 815 20.74 -13.18 38.60
C PHE A 815 21.13 -14.31 39.56
N VAL A 816 22.38 -14.34 40.01
CA VAL A 816 22.86 -15.31 41.00
C VAL A 816 23.54 -14.64 42.18
N GLU A 817 23.40 -15.25 43.35
CA GLU A 817 24.02 -14.79 44.59
C GLU A 817 25.06 -15.82 45.05
N ARG A 818 26.21 -15.39 45.57
CA ARG A 818 27.22 -16.31 46.12
C ARG A 818 26.69 -16.90 47.44
N VAL A 819 26.82 -18.21 47.59
CA VAL A 819 26.37 -18.98 48.78
C VAL A 819 27.52 -19.20 49.74
#